data_AF-A0AAD4CW68-F1
#
_entry.id   AF-A0AAD4CW68-F1
#
_cell.length_a   1.000
_cell.length_b   1.000
_cell.length_c   1.000
_cell.angle_alpha   90.00
_cell.angle_beta   90.00
_cell.angle_gamma   90.00
#
_symmetry.space_group_name_H-M   'P 1'
#
loop_
_entity.id
_entity.type
_entity.pdbx_description
1 polymer ?
#
loop_
_entity_poly.entity_id
_entity_poly.type
_entity_poly.pdbx_seq_one_letter_code
_entity_poly.pdbx_strand_id
1 'polypeptide(L)'
;MSIFAPAPEPTTELGRYRILSSTAGIRVSPLQLGAMSIGDAWSDFMGSMSKESSFKLLDAFVEAGGNFIDTANNYQFEQSEAWLGEWMHSRNNRDQLVLATKFTSDYKSYALGKGKAPNHCGNHRRSLHMSVRDSLKKLQTDYIDILYLHYWDHTTSIEEVMDGLHMLVEQGKVLYLGVSDTPAWVVSAANTYARAHGKTPFSVYQGRWNVLRRDFEREIIPMARHFGMALAPWDVLGSGKFQGRKELEARKQRGEGLRSLTADKTQTEDEEKMSEALAQVAAEHGIESVTAIALAYVLQKTPNVFPLVGGRKVEHLHDNIQALKIKLTSAQMSFLESVKPLDPGFPNDFIGTDPHVSGEDRLPLMPAAEKKPKTLYDKVVEAHIVNEQEDGTLLIYIDRHLVHEVTSPQAFEGLKNASRKVRRPDCTLVTVDHNIPTSSRKNFKNVDEFIEENDSRLQCSTLEDNVKDFGLTYFGMGDKRQGIVHIIGPEQGFTLPGTTVVCGDSHTSTHGAFGSLAFGIGTSEVEHVLATQTLITRRSKNMRIQVDGELPAGVTSKDVVLHIIGVIGTAGGTGAVIEFCGSVIRGLSMEARMSMCNMSIEAGARAGMIAPDEITFEYLKGRPLAPKYGSTEWNKAVNHWSSLASDEGAFYDKTVVLEGKDIIPTLTWGTSPQDVIPISGVVPGPDDFEDESRKLACKRALEYMGLTAGTPMKEIPVDKVFIGSCTNARIEDLRAASKVVKGKKVAANIKRAMVVPGSGLVKEQAEAEGLDKIFTDSGFEWREAGCSMCLGMNPDILSPRERCASTSNRNFEGRQGAQGRTHLMSPAMAAAAAIVGKLSDVREHVVASPVLGKVQPRVDVEATADEPETEDELERILDMPADNEPHTNTSGGGSSAGLPKFTTLKGIAAPMDRSNVDTDAIIPKQFLKTIKRTGLGSALFYELRFSPDGQEIPDFILNQGVYRNSKVLVVTGPNFGCGSSREHAPWALLDFGIKCIIAPSFADIFFNNTFKNGMLPVVISDEAQLSKIAAEAHAGREIEVDLVNQQVKDANGNVLAPFDVDGFRKHCLVNGLDDIGLTLQMESKIRTFETKRTLETPWLDGSGYLKRGNRGATMVQAAPVPKTNRGDVKTEPLEW
;
A
#
# COMPACT_ATOMS: atom_id res chain seq x y z
N MET A 1 -37.89 -12.40 18.08
CA MET A 1 -36.65 -11.77 18.58
C MET A 1 -35.59 -11.99 17.51
N SER A 2 -35.03 -10.92 16.93
CA SER A 2 -33.90 -11.04 16.00
C SER A 2 -32.70 -11.63 16.76
N ILE A 3 -32.13 -12.73 16.27
CA ILE A 3 -30.95 -13.39 16.86
C ILE A 3 -29.73 -12.45 16.87
N PHE A 4 -29.76 -11.37 16.08
CA PHE A 4 -28.70 -10.36 15.94
C PHE A 4 -29.15 -8.95 16.36
N ALA A 5 -30.12 -8.82 17.26
CA ALA A 5 -30.42 -7.51 17.84
C ALA A 5 -29.17 -6.97 18.57
N PRO A 6 -28.75 -5.71 18.32
CA PRO A 6 -27.65 -5.11 19.07
C PRO A 6 -27.98 -5.16 20.57
N ALA A 7 -26.94 -5.37 21.38
CA ALA A 7 -27.10 -5.35 22.83
C ALA A 7 -27.74 -4.01 23.24
N PRO A 8 -28.66 -4.00 24.23
CA PRO A 8 -29.26 -2.76 24.70
C PRO A 8 -28.17 -1.79 25.14
N GLU A 9 -28.36 -0.50 24.86
CA GLU A 9 -27.44 0.54 25.34
C GLU A 9 -27.32 0.46 26.87
N PRO A 10 -26.10 0.56 27.42
CA PRO A 10 -25.91 0.52 28.86
C PRO A 10 -26.57 1.72 29.53
N THR A 11 -27.04 1.53 30.76
CA THR A 11 -27.76 2.54 31.55
C THR A 11 -26.92 3.80 31.80
N THR A 12 -25.60 3.66 31.87
CA THR A 12 -24.67 4.78 31.96
C THR A 12 -23.42 4.52 31.12
N GLU A 13 -22.61 5.56 30.91
CA GLU A 13 -21.31 5.46 30.21
C GLU A 13 -20.33 4.49 30.89
N LEU A 14 -20.52 4.18 32.17
CA LEU A 14 -19.71 3.21 32.90
C LEU A 14 -19.85 1.78 32.32
N GLY A 15 -21.02 1.46 31.75
CA GLY A 15 -21.28 0.17 31.08
C GLY A 15 -20.71 0.06 29.66
N ARG A 16 -20.04 1.10 29.15
CA ARG A 16 -19.28 1.02 27.89
C ARG A 16 -17.89 0.46 28.15
N TYR A 17 -17.82 -0.87 28.30
CA TYR A 17 -16.57 -1.56 28.64
C TYR A 17 -15.47 -1.35 27.59
N ARG A 18 -14.23 -1.23 28.07
CA ARG A 18 -13.02 -1.13 27.25
C ARG A 18 -12.15 -2.37 27.47
N ILE A 19 -11.37 -2.75 26.47
CA ILE A 19 -10.31 -3.75 26.64
C ILE A 19 -9.27 -3.17 27.60
N LEU A 20 -8.84 -3.95 28.60
CA LEU A 20 -7.88 -3.50 29.61
C LEU A 20 -6.55 -3.08 28.96
N SER A 21 -5.87 -3.99 28.25
CA SER A 21 -4.63 -3.68 27.55
C SER A 21 -4.37 -4.62 26.36
N SER A 22 -3.34 -4.35 25.56
CA SER A 22 -2.95 -5.27 24.48
C SER A 22 -2.45 -6.64 24.98
N THR A 23 -2.09 -6.73 26.26
CA THR A 23 -1.65 -7.98 26.91
C THR A 23 -2.72 -8.56 27.85
N ALA A 24 -3.91 -7.96 27.89
CA ALA A 24 -5.05 -8.46 28.66
C ALA A 24 -6.37 -8.09 27.95
N GLY A 25 -6.94 -9.05 27.22
CA GLY A 25 -8.17 -8.87 26.43
C GLY A 25 -9.48 -8.75 27.23
N ILE A 26 -9.40 -8.73 28.56
CA ILE A 26 -10.58 -8.65 29.44
C ILE A 26 -11.26 -7.28 29.32
N ARG A 27 -12.59 -7.27 29.40
CA ARG A 27 -13.42 -6.07 29.26
C ARG A 27 -13.74 -5.49 30.64
N VAL A 28 -13.34 -4.25 30.86
CA VAL A 28 -13.49 -3.54 32.13
C VAL A 28 -14.22 -2.22 31.96
N SER A 29 -14.94 -1.79 32.99
CA SER A 29 -15.53 -0.46 33.09
C SER A 29 -14.42 0.61 33.05
N PRO A 30 -14.67 1.77 32.42
CA PRO A 30 -13.66 2.82 32.24
C PRO A 30 -13.22 3.47 33.55
N LEU A 31 -13.96 3.25 34.66
CA LEU A 31 -13.57 3.57 36.03
C LEU A 31 -13.53 2.29 36.87
N GLN A 32 -12.62 2.25 37.85
CA GLN A 32 -12.49 1.15 38.81
C GLN A 32 -13.05 1.58 40.17
N LEU A 33 -13.82 0.74 40.85
CA LEU A 33 -14.25 1.01 42.21
C LEU A 33 -13.17 0.58 43.21
N GLY A 34 -12.60 1.53 43.94
CA GLY A 34 -11.64 1.25 45.01
C GLY A 34 -12.33 0.84 46.31
N ALA A 35 -12.00 -0.35 46.82
CA ALA A 35 -12.62 -0.97 47.98
C ALA A 35 -11.90 -0.70 49.33
N MET A 36 -10.93 0.23 49.36
CA MET A 36 -10.19 0.57 50.58
C MET A 36 -11.08 1.11 51.71
N SER A 37 -12.21 1.72 51.37
CA SER A 37 -13.23 2.21 52.33
C SER A 37 -14.22 1.14 52.79
N ILE A 38 -14.22 -0.05 52.20
CA ILE A 38 -15.16 -1.14 52.53
C ILE A 38 -14.68 -1.85 53.80
N GLY A 39 -15.20 -1.40 54.94
CA GLY A 39 -14.89 -1.92 56.28
C GLY A 39 -15.07 -0.87 57.38
N ASP A 40 -14.97 -1.29 58.63
CA ASP A 40 -15.06 -0.42 59.82
C ASP A 40 -13.80 -0.45 60.69
N ALA A 41 -12.86 -1.35 60.40
CA ALA A 41 -11.62 -1.56 61.14
C ALA A 41 -10.67 -0.35 61.19
N TRP A 42 -10.70 0.54 60.19
CA TRP A 42 -9.85 1.73 60.09
C TRP A 42 -10.61 3.05 60.37
N SER A 43 -11.70 2.97 61.14
CA SER A 43 -12.57 4.10 61.45
C SER A 43 -11.84 5.32 62.03
N ASP A 44 -10.82 5.10 62.86
CA ASP A 44 -10.05 6.16 63.54
C ASP A 44 -9.35 7.15 62.59
N PHE A 45 -8.95 6.72 61.39
CA PHE A 45 -8.19 7.58 60.46
C PHE A 45 -8.77 7.65 59.04
N MET A 46 -9.64 6.72 58.62
CA MET A 46 -10.29 6.74 57.31
C MET A 46 -11.81 6.94 57.36
N GLY A 47 -12.39 6.96 58.56
CA GLY A 47 -13.84 6.92 58.77
C GLY A 47 -14.41 5.51 58.58
N SER A 48 -15.61 5.27 59.11
CA SER A 48 -16.28 3.97 59.02
C SER A 48 -17.24 3.89 57.81
N MET A 49 -17.43 2.68 57.31
CA MET A 49 -18.58 2.26 56.48
C MET A 49 -19.17 0.98 57.08
N SER A 50 -20.48 0.97 57.31
CA SER A 50 -21.15 -0.28 57.70
C SER A 50 -21.19 -1.27 56.52
N LYS A 51 -21.30 -2.57 56.82
CA LYS A 51 -21.47 -3.60 55.79
C LYS A 51 -22.68 -3.30 54.87
N GLU A 52 -23.80 -2.88 55.46
CA GLU A 52 -25.00 -2.48 54.70
C GLU A 52 -24.73 -1.32 53.73
N SER A 53 -24.05 -0.26 54.19
CA SER A 53 -23.70 0.88 53.33
C SER A 53 -22.71 0.50 52.23
N SER A 54 -21.81 -0.45 52.51
CA SER A 54 -20.85 -0.97 51.54
C SER A 54 -21.56 -1.76 50.43
N PHE A 55 -22.53 -2.60 50.80
CA PHE A 55 -23.30 -3.39 49.84
C PHE A 55 -24.15 -2.48 48.96
N LYS A 56 -24.76 -1.42 49.53
CA LYS A 56 -25.48 -0.39 48.75
C LYS A 56 -24.58 0.30 47.72
N LEU A 57 -23.34 0.63 48.07
CA LEU A 57 -22.39 1.24 47.14
C LEU A 57 -22.00 0.27 46.02
N LEU A 58 -21.76 -1.00 46.35
CA LEU A 58 -21.40 -2.04 45.38
C LEU A 58 -22.57 -2.35 44.43
N ASP A 59 -23.79 -2.45 44.96
CA ASP A 59 -25.01 -2.63 44.17
C ASP A 59 -25.18 -1.45 43.19
N ALA A 60 -25.05 -0.21 43.68
CA ALA A 60 -25.14 0.99 42.83
C ALA A 60 -24.05 1.05 41.74
N PHE A 61 -22.83 0.56 42.02
CA PHE A 61 -21.77 0.48 41.02
C PHE A 61 -22.10 -0.51 39.90
N VAL A 62 -22.58 -1.70 40.23
CA VAL A 62 -22.98 -2.70 39.23
C VAL A 62 -24.21 -2.24 38.44
N GLU A 63 -25.21 -1.66 39.11
CA GLU A 63 -26.42 -1.11 38.47
C GLU A 63 -26.09 0.01 37.48
N ALA A 64 -25.06 0.81 37.76
CA ALA A 64 -24.56 1.82 36.82
C ALA A 64 -23.79 1.23 35.62
N GLY A 65 -23.51 -0.08 35.61
CA GLY A 65 -22.72 -0.76 34.59
C GLY A 65 -21.24 -0.89 34.93
N GLY A 66 -20.85 -0.73 36.20
CA GLY A 66 -19.48 -0.95 36.65
C GLY A 66 -19.17 -2.43 36.84
N ASN A 67 -17.98 -2.87 36.42
CA ASN A 67 -17.55 -4.26 36.63
C ASN A 67 -16.13 -4.41 37.18
N PHE A 68 -15.35 -3.33 37.28
CA PHE A 68 -13.95 -3.41 37.72
C PHE A 68 -13.79 -2.94 39.17
N ILE A 69 -13.42 -3.84 40.09
CA ILE A 69 -13.26 -3.56 41.52
C ILE A 69 -11.83 -3.84 41.97
N ASP A 70 -11.23 -2.91 42.70
CA ASP A 70 -9.87 -2.98 43.22
C ASP A 70 -9.85 -3.03 44.76
N THR A 71 -9.24 -4.06 45.34
CA THR A 71 -9.04 -4.22 46.79
C THR A 71 -7.60 -4.63 47.11
N ALA A 72 -7.29 -5.00 48.36
CA ALA A 72 -6.02 -5.58 48.78
C ALA A 72 -6.19 -6.47 50.00
N ASN A 73 -5.28 -7.44 50.18
CA ASN A 73 -5.35 -8.43 51.25
C ASN A 73 -5.37 -7.85 52.67
N ASN A 74 -4.84 -6.65 52.87
CA ASN A 74 -4.73 -6.00 54.17
C ASN A 74 -5.78 -4.92 54.42
N TYR A 75 -6.57 -4.54 53.41
CA TYR A 75 -7.52 -3.44 53.54
C TYR A 75 -8.55 -3.71 54.64
N GLN A 76 -8.70 -2.74 55.54
CA GLN A 76 -9.63 -2.80 56.67
C GLN A 76 -9.40 -4.04 57.55
N PHE A 77 -8.13 -4.38 57.82
CA PHE A 77 -7.77 -5.61 58.54
C PHE A 77 -8.46 -6.86 57.96
N GLU A 78 -8.31 -7.02 56.64
CA GLU A 78 -8.89 -8.10 55.83
C GLU A 78 -10.42 -8.03 55.61
N GLN A 79 -11.14 -7.08 56.22
CA GLN A 79 -12.59 -6.97 56.08
C GLN A 79 -13.03 -6.66 54.64
N SER A 80 -12.25 -5.88 53.89
CA SER A 80 -12.63 -5.47 52.53
C SER A 80 -12.81 -6.68 51.60
N GLU A 81 -11.84 -7.58 51.54
CA GLU A 81 -11.96 -8.82 50.76
C GLU A 81 -13.07 -9.73 51.29
N ALA A 82 -13.21 -9.86 52.61
CA ALA A 82 -14.25 -10.70 53.20
C ALA A 82 -15.66 -10.21 52.84
N TRP A 83 -15.89 -8.89 52.94
CA TRP A 83 -17.20 -8.30 52.64
C TRP A 83 -17.51 -8.31 51.15
N LEU A 84 -16.49 -8.10 50.29
CA LEU A 84 -16.65 -8.27 48.84
C LEU A 84 -17.00 -9.72 48.48
N GLY A 85 -16.34 -10.70 49.09
CA GLY A 85 -16.64 -12.12 48.86
C GLY A 85 -18.05 -12.52 49.30
N GLU A 86 -18.48 -12.06 50.47
CA GLU A 86 -19.86 -12.22 50.95
C GLU A 86 -20.87 -11.57 50.00
N TRP A 87 -20.61 -10.32 49.57
CA TRP A 87 -21.47 -9.59 48.65
C TRP A 87 -21.61 -10.31 47.31
N MET A 88 -20.48 -10.66 46.66
CA MET A 88 -20.49 -11.36 45.37
C MET A 88 -21.23 -12.69 45.44
N HIS A 89 -21.00 -13.45 46.51
CA HIS A 89 -21.69 -14.72 46.74
C HIS A 89 -23.20 -14.52 46.93
N SER A 90 -23.61 -13.51 47.72
CA SER A 90 -25.02 -13.21 47.96
C SER A 90 -25.76 -12.71 46.70
N ARG A 91 -25.05 -12.15 45.72
CA ARG A 91 -25.60 -11.64 44.46
C ARG A 91 -25.42 -12.60 43.28
N ASN A 92 -24.63 -13.66 43.46
CA ASN A 92 -24.24 -14.60 42.41
C ASN A 92 -23.71 -13.91 41.13
N ASN A 93 -22.83 -12.92 41.31
CA ASN A 93 -22.37 -12.04 40.22
C ASN A 93 -20.85 -12.09 39.98
N ARG A 94 -20.12 -13.01 40.61
CA ARG A 94 -18.65 -13.10 40.52
C ARG A 94 -18.14 -13.09 39.07
N ASP A 95 -18.76 -13.85 38.18
CA ASP A 95 -18.33 -13.98 36.77
C ASP A 95 -18.66 -12.76 35.90
N GLN A 96 -19.43 -11.81 36.43
CA GLN A 96 -19.73 -10.54 35.76
C GLN A 96 -18.70 -9.45 36.11
N LEU A 97 -17.84 -9.71 37.09
CA LEU A 97 -16.92 -8.74 37.67
C LEU A 97 -15.47 -9.06 37.32
N VAL A 98 -14.67 -8.02 37.17
CA VAL A 98 -13.22 -8.06 37.11
C VAL A 98 -12.69 -7.63 38.47
N LEU A 99 -12.13 -8.59 39.21
CA LEU A 99 -11.67 -8.38 40.56
C LEU A 99 -10.14 -8.31 40.62
N ALA A 100 -9.64 -7.18 41.09
CA ALA A 100 -8.23 -7.00 41.40
C ALA A 100 -7.96 -7.00 42.91
N THR A 101 -6.92 -7.72 43.33
CA THR A 101 -6.39 -7.65 44.69
C THR A 101 -4.86 -7.57 44.68
N LYS A 102 -4.25 -7.42 45.86
CA LYS A 102 -2.81 -7.21 46.01
C LYS A 102 -2.24 -8.01 47.18
N PHE A 103 -0.98 -8.40 47.02
CA PHE A 103 -0.12 -8.93 48.09
C PHE A 103 1.08 -8.00 48.31
N THR A 104 1.99 -8.34 49.24
CA THR A 104 3.16 -7.57 49.73
C THR A 104 2.93 -6.97 51.12
N SER A 105 1.75 -6.41 51.41
CA SER A 105 1.48 -5.79 52.72
C SER A 105 1.33 -6.79 53.86
N ASP A 106 1.75 -6.37 55.06
CA ASP A 106 1.45 -7.10 56.29
C ASP A 106 -0.06 -7.10 56.57
N TYR A 107 -0.67 -8.25 56.37
CA TYR A 107 -2.11 -8.45 56.54
C TYR A 107 -2.48 -9.22 57.82
N LYS A 108 -1.51 -9.59 58.68
CA LYS A 108 -1.77 -10.42 59.88
C LYS A 108 -1.27 -9.86 61.20
N SER A 109 -0.43 -8.82 61.23
CA SER A 109 0.04 -8.25 62.50
C SER A 109 -1.07 -7.72 63.40
N TYR A 110 -2.22 -7.30 62.86
CA TYR A 110 -3.35 -6.84 63.68
C TYR A 110 -3.94 -7.97 64.55
N ALA A 111 -3.90 -9.22 64.07
CA ALA A 111 -4.43 -10.39 64.76
C ALA A 111 -3.34 -11.14 65.56
N LEU A 112 -2.14 -11.25 65.01
CA LEU A 112 -1.04 -12.01 65.63
C LEU A 112 -0.18 -11.16 66.57
N GLY A 113 -0.24 -9.84 66.46
CA GLY A 113 0.61 -8.87 67.16
C GLY A 113 1.82 -8.43 66.32
N LYS A 114 2.25 -7.17 66.51
CA LYS A 114 3.40 -6.58 65.81
C LYS A 114 4.65 -7.44 65.97
N GLY A 115 5.38 -7.67 64.88
CA GLY A 115 6.61 -8.48 64.85
C GLY A 115 6.41 -9.99 64.88
N LYS A 116 5.16 -10.48 65.01
CA LYS A 116 4.85 -11.92 65.06
C LYS A 116 4.36 -12.48 63.72
N ALA A 117 4.26 -11.65 62.69
CA ALA A 117 3.81 -12.03 61.35
C ALA A 117 4.88 -11.86 60.24
N PRO A 118 6.18 -12.18 60.46
CA PRO A 118 7.27 -11.75 59.57
C PRO A 118 7.25 -12.35 58.15
N ASN A 119 6.46 -13.40 57.91
CA ASN A 119 6.32 -14.01 56.58
C ASN A 119 4.98 -13.65 55.90
N HIS A 120 4.13 -12.82 56.53
CA HIS A 120 2.85 -12.36 55.98
C HIS A 120 2.98 -11.01 55.25
N CYS A 121 4.21 -10.62 54.92
CA CYS A 121 4.53 -9.40 54.18
C CYS A 121 5.74 -9.66 53.26
N GLY A 122 6.00 -8.74 52.34
CA GLY A 122 7.08 -8.81 51.37
C GLY A 122 6.74 -9.56 50.09
N ASN A 123 7.66 -9.50 49.13
CA ASN A 123 7.49 -9.98 47.75
C ASN A 123 7.89 -11.46 47.55
N HIS A 124 8.48 -12.08 48.56
CA HIS A 124 9.00 -13.45 48.48
C HIS A 124 7.90 -14.50 48.29
N ARG A 125 8.25 -15.65 47.70
CA ARG A 125 7.28 -16.69 47.29
C ARG A 125 6.34 -17.17 48.40
N ARG A 126 6.83 -17.24 49.65
CA ARG A 126 6.01 -17.68 50.80
C ARG A 126 4.92 -16.67 51.15
N SER A 127 5.22 -15.37 51.13
CA SER A 127 4.22 -14.31 51.34
C SER A 127 3.18 -14.31 50.22
N LEU A 128 3.62 -14.41 48.96
CA LEU A 128 2.75 -14.56 47.80
C LEU A 128 1.78 -15.75 47.93
N HIS A 129 2.31 -16.93 48.26
CA HIS A 129 1.52 -18.15 48.40
C HIS A 129 0.43 -18.03 49.49
N MET A 130 0.80 -17.54 50.68
CA MET A 130 -0.16 -17.40 51.79
C MET A 130 -1.20 -16.32 51.50
N SER A 131 -0.77 -15.20 50.91
CA SER A 131 -1.66 -14.10 50.55
C SER A 131 -2.73 -14.55 49.57
N VAL A 132 -2.35 -15.19 48.46
CA VAL A 132 -3.31 -15.65 47.43
C VAL A 132 -4.25 -16.71 47.98
N ARG A 133 -3.75 -17.68 48.76
CA ARG A 133 -4.60 -18.68 49.42
C ARG A 133 -5.65 -18.03 50.31
N ASP A 134 -5.25 -17.06 51.14
CA ASP A 134 -6.14 -16.42 52.10
C ASP A 134 -7.09 -15.43 51.41
N SER A 135 -6.65 -14.72 50.36
CA SER A 135 -7.49 -13.83 49.56
C SER A 135 -8.58 -14.61 48.83
N LEU A 136 -8.26 -15.72 48.16
CA LEU A 136 -9.26 -16.58 47.50
C LEU A 136 -10.34 -17.05 48.48
N LYS A 137 -9.94 -17.44 49.69
CA LYS A 137 -10.88 -17.82 50.76
C LYS A 137 -11.79 -16.67 51.19
N LYS A 138 -11.23 -15.47 51.40
CA LYS A 138 -12.01 -14.29 51.82
C LYS A 138 -12.94 -13.79 50.73
N LEU A 139 -12.47 -13.77 49.49
CA LEU A 139 -13.22 -13.38 48.30
C LEU A 139 -14.24 -14.44 47.85
N GLN A 140 -14.21 -15.62 48.46
CA GLN A 140 -15.10 -16.75 48.15
C GLN A 140 -15.12 -17.12 46.66
N THR A 141 -13.92 -17.16 46.05
CA THR A 141 -13.71 -17.48 44.62
C THR A 141 -12.46 -18.34 44.47
N ASP A 142 -12.35 -19.04 43.35
CA ASP A 142 -11.24 -19.92 42.98
C ASP A 142 -10.18 -19.24 42.10
N TYR A 143 -10.49 -18.07 41.53
CA TYR A 143 -9.55 -17.28 40.72
C TYR A 143 -9.61 -15.77 41.00
N ILE A 144 -8.49 -15.09 40.77
CA ILE A 144 -8.33 -13.63 40.79
C ILE A 144 -8.13 -13.16 39.34
N ASP A 145 -8.87 -12.15 38.90
CA ASP A 145 -8.70 -11.63 37.54
C ASP A 145 -7.35 -10.92 37.40
N ILE A 146 -7.02 -10.03 38.34
CA ILE A 146 -5.77 -9.26 38.33
C ILE A 146 -5.12 -9.31 39.71
N LEU A 147 -3.92 -9.89 39.80
CA LEU A 147 -3.12 -9.83 41.02
C LEU A 147 -2.04 -8.76 40.90
N TYR A 148 -2.11 -7.71 41.72
CA TYR A 148 -1.06 -6.71 41.83
C TYR A 148 0.03 -7.13 42.81
N LEU A 149 1.29 -6.97 42.38
CA LEU A 149 2.39 -6.71 43.31
C LEU A 149 2.19 -5.30 43.90
N HIS A 150 1.91 -5.14 45.20
CA HIS A 150 1.45 -3.85 45.74
C HIS A 150 2.53 -2.78 45.76
N TYR A 151 3.76 -3.14 46.10
CA TYR A 151 4.93 -2.26 45.99
C TYR A 151 6.22 -3.07 45.92
N TRP A 152 7.25 -2.46 45.36
CA TRP A 152 8.57 -3.09 45.32
C TRP A 152 9.29 -2.93 46.65
N ASP A 153 9.58 -4.04 47.33
CA ASP A 153 10.17 -4.03 48.68
C ASP A 153 11.70 -4.12 48.70
N HIS A 154 12.33 -4.29 47.53
CA HIS A 154 13.77 -4.50 47.35
C HIS A 154 14.37 -5.73 48.08
N THR A 155 13.55 -6.59 48.68
CA THR A 155 14.03 -7.77 49.42
C THR A 155 14.07 -9.03 48.58
N THR A 156 13.31 -9.05 47.49
CA THR A 156 13.12 -10.23 46.62
C THR A 156 13.61 -9.91 45.21
N SER A 157 14.26 -10.87 44.54
CA SER A 157 14.73 -10.72 43.17
C SER A 157 13.57 -10.65 42.17
N ILE A 158 13.82 -10.05 40.99
CA ILE A 158 12.83 -10.00 39.89
C ILE A 158 12.47 -11.41 39.44
N GLU A 159 13.46 -12.28 39.33
CA GLU A 159 13.32 -13.66 38.90
C GLU A 159 12.42 -14.44 39.86
N GLU A 160 12.63 -14.34 41.17
CA GLU A 160 11.79 -15.02 42.15
C GLU A 160 10.33 -14.57 42.07
N VAL A 161 10.10 -13.25 41.96
CA VAL A 161 8.76 -12.65 41.86
C VAL A 161 8.07 -13.10 40.58
N MET A 162 8.71 -12.93 39.42
CA MET A 162 8.09 -13.24 38.13
C MET A 162 7.83 -14.73 37.95
N ASP A 163 8.75 -15.60 38.40
CA ASP A 163 8.52 -17.04 38.40
C ASP A 163 7.33 -17.42 39.30
N GLY A 164 7.27 -16.85 40.51
CA GLY A 164 6.19 -17.12 41.46
C GLY A 164 4.82 -16.67 40.96
N LEU A 165 4.76 -15.50 40.33
CA LEU A 165 3.54 -14.97 39.72
C LEU A 165 3.11 -15.80 38.51
N HIS A 166 4.04 -16.18 37.64
CA HIS A 166 3.75 -17.01 36.47
C HIS A 166 3.17 -18.38 36.87
N MET A 167 3.73 -19.02 37.91
CA MET A 167 3.19 -20.28 38.44
C MET A 167 1.73 -20.17 38.91
N LEU A 168 1.30 -19.01 39.42
CA LEU A 168 -0.10 -18.80 39.80
C LEU A 168 -1.02 -18.67 38.58
N VAL A 169 -0.50 -18.11 37.49
CA VAL A 169 -1.20 -18.04 36.21
C VAL A 169 -1.35 -19.42 35.59
N GLU A 170 -0.29 -20.23 35.58
CA GLU A 170 -0.35 -21.62 35.12
C GLU A 170 -1.30 -22.48 35.95
N GLN A 171 -1.46 -22.18 37.25
CA GLN A 171 -2.42 -22.84 38.13
C GLN A 171 -3.87 -22.38 37.92
N GLY A 172 -4.12 -21.36 37.10
CA GLY A 172 -5.45 -20.77 36.90
C GLY A 172 -5.99 -19.99 38.10
N LYS A 173 -5.16 -19.76 39.14
CA LYS A 173 -5.56 -18.98 40.32
C LYS A 173 -5.53 -17.48 40.07
N VAL A 174 -4.76 -17.04 39.08
CA VAL A 174 -4.63 -15.65 38.66
C VAL A 174 -4.71 -15.61 37.14
N LEU A 175 -5.51 -14.72 36.56
CA LEU A 175 -5.64 -14.63 35.10
C LEU A 175 -4.64 -13.65 34.48
N TYR A 176 -4.47 -12.48 35.10
CA TYR A 176 -3.59 -11.41 34.65
C TYR A 176 -2.74 -10.86 35.79
N LEU A 177 -1.55 -10.38 35.45
CA LEU A 177 -0.62 -9.80 36.41
C LEU A 177 -0.67 -8.27 36.36
N GLY A 178 -0.71 -7.65 37.53
CA GLY A 178 -0.56 -6.22 37.72
C GLY A 178 0.65 -5.88 38.59
N VAL A 179 1.12 -4.65 38.51
CA VAL A 179 2.12 -4.11 39.42
C VAL A 179 1.69 -2.73 39.91
N SER A 180 1.92 -2.43 41.18
CA SER A 180 1.58 -1.16 41.80
C SER A 180 2.81 -0.51 42.42
N ASP A 181 2.84 0.83 42.38
CA ASP A 181 3.81 1.68 43.10
C ASP A 181 5.27 1.18 43.02
N THR A 182 5.70 0.78 41.82
CA THR A 182 6.99 0.16 41.55
C THR A 182 7.79 0.99 40.55
N PRO A 183 9.10 1.22 40.76
CA PRO A 183 9.90 2.00 39.83
C PRO A 183 9.85 1.46 38.38
N ALA A 184 9.77 2.35 37.40
CA ALA A 184 9.62 2.00 35.98
C ALA A 184 10.71 1.04 35.48
N TRP A 185 11.95 1.22 35.92
CA TRP A 185 13.08 0.37 35.53
C TRP A 185 12.93 -1.08 36.04
N VAL A 186 12.34 -1.27 37.23
CA VAL A 186 12.07 -2.61 37.79
C VAL A 186 11.01 -3.30 36.95
N VAL A 187 9.90 -2.60 36.64
CA VAL A 187 8.83 -3.16 35.80
C VAL A 187 9.36 -3.51 34.42
N SER A 188 10.21 -2.65 33.84
CA SER A 188 10.84 -2.88 32.54
C SER A 188 11.72 -4.12 32.55
N ALA A 189 12.57 -4.27 33.57
CA ALA A 189 13.39 -5.46 33.75
C ALA A 189 12.54 -6.73 33.96
N ALA A 190 11.48 -6.65 34.76
CA ALA A 190 10.57 -7.77 35.02
C ALA A 190 9.81 -8.24 33.78
N ASN A 191 9.24 -7.31 33.00
CA ASN A 191 8.55 -7.64 31.75
C ASN A 191 9.50 -8.16 30.68
N THR A 192 10.73 -7.64 30.63
CA THR A 192 11.78 -8.12 29.73
C THR A 192 12.19 -9.56 30.11
N TYR A 193 12.43 -9.82 31.39
CA TYR A 193 12.71 -11.16 31.90
C TYR A 193 11.57 -12.13 31.56
N ALA A 194 10.32 -11.72 31.79
CA ALA A 194 9.16 -12.56 31.48
C ALA A 194 9.09 -12.92 29.99
N ARG A 195 9.19 -11.93 29.09
CA ARG A 195 9.18 -12.18 27.64
C ARG A 195 10.34 -13.06 27.19
N ALA A 196 11.55 -12.81 27.68
CA ALA A 196 12.74 -13.58 27.31
C ALA A 196 12.69 -15.05 27.77
N HIS A 197 11.90 -15.37 28.79
CA HIS A 197 11.79 -16.72 29.36
C HIS A 197 10.41 -17.35 29.17
N GLY A 198 9.58 -16.81 28.27
CA GLY A 198 8.25 -17.36 27.97
C GLY A 198 7.25 -17.30 29.13
N LYS A 199 7.41 -16.35 30.06
CA LYS A 199 6.55 -16.18 31.24
C LYS A 199 5.52 -15.08 31.04
N THR A 200 4.50 -15.07 31.89
CA THR A 200 3.44 -14.05 31.88
C THR A 200 3.99 -12.68 32.30
N PRO A 201 3.89 -11.63 31.46
CA PRO A 201 4.30 -10.28 31.83
C PRO A 201 3.21 -9.55 32.65
N PHE A 202 3.55 -8.41 33.25
CA PHE A 202 2.57 -7.48 33.79
C PHE A 202 1.77 -6.81 32.67
N SER A 203 0.44 -6.73 32.86
CA SER A 203 -0.51 -6.17 31.89
C SER A 203 -1.11 -4.83 32.32
N VAL A 204 -1.00 -4.46 33.59
CA VAL A 204 -1.51 -3.20 34.15
C VAL A 204 -0.58 -2.66 35.22
N TYR A 205 -0.37 -1.35 35.20
CA TYR A 205 0.38 -0.62 36.21
C TYR A 205 -0.59 0.25 37.04
N GLN A 206 -0.60 0.11 38.36
CA GLN A 206 -1.33 0.96 39.30
C GLN A 206 -0.38 1.94 40.00
N GLY A 207 -0.75 3.22 40.12
CA GLY A 207 0.10 4.18 40.82
C GLY A 207 -0.52 5.55 41.02
N ARG A 208 0.14 6.38 41.84
CA ARG A 208 -0.36 7.71 42.17
C ARG A 208 -0.27 8.66 40.98
N TRP A 209 -1.40 9.19 40.51
CA TRP A 209 -1.41 10.20 39.44
C TRP A 209 -2.67 11.06 39.47
N ASN A 210 -2.48 12.37 39.40
CA ASN A 210 -3.54 13.36 39.26
C ASN A 210 -3.02 14.63 38.60
N VAL A 211 -3.92 15.58 38.36
CA VAL A 211 -3.62 16.84 37.67
C VAL A 211 -2.51 17.70 38.33
N LEU A 212 -2.22 17.51 39.63
CA LEU A 212 -1.09 18.17 40.32
C LEU A 212 0.16 17.28 40.44
N ARG A 213 -0.01 15.97 40.58
CA ARG A 213 1.07 14.99 40.78
C ARG A 213 1.30 14.24 39.47
N ARG A 214 2.12 14.85 38.61
CA ARG A 214 2.32 14.44 37.22
C ARG A 214 3.61 13.64 36.98
N ASP A 215 4.29 13.20 38.05
CA ASP A 215 5.51 12.39 37.97
C ASP A 215 5.33 11.09 37.15
N PHE A 216 4.08 10.60 37.08
CA PHE A 216 3.69 9.47 36.25
C PHE A 216 4.01 9.65 34.76
N GLU A 217 3.92 10.89 34.28
CA GLU A 217 4.16 11.25 32.88
C GLU A 217 5.63 11.15 32.50
N ARG A 218 6.55 11.19 33.48
CA ARG A 218 8.00 11.13 33.27
C ARG A 218 8.47 9.75 32.83
N GLU A 219 8.14 8.71 33.60
CA GLU A 219 8.71 7.36 33.39
C GLU A 219 7.66 6.27 33.24
N ILE A 220 6.50 6.39 33.90
CA ILE A 220 5.52 5.31 33.95
C ILE A 220 4.67 5.26 32.69
N ILE A 221 4.20 6.40 32.17
CA ILE A 221 3.46 6.42 30.91
C ILE A 221 4.31 5.91 29.74
N PRO A 222 5.57 6.38 29.53
CA PRO A 222 6.44 5.82 28.50
C PRO A 222 6.67 4.30 28.65
N MET A 223 6.97 3.84 29.86
CA MET A 223 7.14 2.41 30.15
C MET A 223 5.87 1.60 29.83
N ALA A 224 4.70 2.07 30.26
CA ALA A 224 3.43 1.36 30.03
C ALA A 224 3.12 1.24 28.54
N ARG A 225 3.37 2.31 27.76
CA ARG A 225 3.22 2.28 26.29
C ARG A 225 4.17 1.28 25.64
N HIS A 226 5.44 1.28 26.03
CA HIS A 226 6.45 0.36 25.48
C HIS A 226 6.06 -1.11 25.68
N PHE A 227 5.53 -1.46 26.86
CA PHE A 227 5.13 -2.84 27.17
C PHE A 227 3.67 -3.17 26.82
N GLY A 228 2.89 -2.21 26.32
CA GLY A 228 1.48 -2.42 25.98
C GLY A 228 0.57 -2.61 27.21
N MET A 229 0.89 -1.97 28.33
CA MET A 229 0.21 -2.08 29.61
C MET A 229 -0.92 -1.05 29.77
N ALA A 230 -1.92 -1.38 30.59
CA ALA A 230 -2.91 -0.42 31.08
C ALA A 230 -2.36 0.43 32.22
N LEU A 231 -2.99 1.58 32.48
CA LEU A 231 -2.72 2.44 33.62
C LEU A 231 -3.95 2.50 34.53
N ALA A 232 -3.77 2.23 35.81
CA ALA A 232 -4.80 2.24 36.84
C ALA A 232 -4.47 3.28 37.92
N PRO A 233 -4.64 4.59 37.67
CA PRO A 233 -4.17 5.60 38.61
C PRO A 233 -5.03 5.68 39.87
N TRP A 234 -4.38 5.78 41.03
CA TRP A 234 -5.00 6.11 42.32
C TRP A 234 -4.68 7.56 42.72
N ASP A 235 -5.43 8.10 43.69
CA ASP A 235 -5.37 9.52 44.13
C ASP A 235 -5.76 10.55 43.06
N VAL A 236 -6.56 10.15 42.08
CA VAL A 236 -6.95 11.01 40.94
C VAL A 236 -7.67 12.28 41.41
N LEU A 237 -8.36 12.20 42.56
CA LEU A 237 -9.09 13.31 43.18
C LEU A 237 -8.28 14.07 44.24
N GLY A 238 -6.95 13.91 44.28
CA GLY A 238 -6.07 14.61 45.22
C GLY A 238 -6.45 14.35 46.68
N SER A 239 -6.72 13.10 47.03
CA SER A 239 -7.15 12.64 48.36
C SER A 239 -8.47 13.29 48.84
N GLY A 240 -9.27 13.79 47.91
CA GLY A 240 -10.52 14.52 48.20
C GLY A 240 -10.31 15.99 48.53
N LYS A 241 -9.13 16.53 48.23
CA LYS A 241 -8.79 17.94 48.43
C LYS A 241 -9.09 18.83 47.24
N PHE A 242 -9.44 18.31 46.07
CA PHE A 242 -9.92 19.14 44.96
C PHE A 242 -11.36 19.57 45.24
N GLN A 243 -11.52 20.70 45.93
CA GLN A 243 -12.81 21.24 46.36
C GLN A 243 -12.83 22.76 46.19
N GLY A 244 -13.91 23.30 45.63
CA GLY A 244 -14.10 24.74 45.50
C GLY A 244 -14.38 25.43 46.85
N ARG A 245 -14.16 26.75 46.93
CA ARG A 245 -14.34 27.55 48.17
C ARG A 245 -15.71 27.36 48.83
N LYS A 246 -16.79 27.35 48.03
CA LYS A 246 -18.17 27.15 48.52
C LYS A 246 -18.35 25.80 49.24
N GLU A 247 -17.75 24.74 48.73
CA GLU A 247 -17.90 23.39 49.29
C GLU A 247 -17.13 23.23 50.61
N LEU A 248 -15.94 23.86 50.70
CA LEU A 248 -15.14 23.91 51.91
C LEU A 248 -15.83 24.70 53.03
N GLU A 249 -16.48 25.83 52.71
CA GLU A 249 -17.31 26.57 53.66
C GLU A 249 -18.51 25.75 54.14
N ALA A 250 -19.20 25.06 53.23
CA ALA A 250 -20.31 24.18 53.58
C ALA A 250 -19.87 23.01 54.49
N ARG A 251 -18.67 22.45 54.28
CA ARG A 251 -18.10 21.42 55.16
C ARG A 251 -17.71 21.94 56.54
N LYS A 252 -17.10 23.13 56.61
CA LYS A 252 -16.82 23.82 57.88
C LYS A 252 -18.10 24.04 58.68
N GLN A 253 -19.20 24.43 58.02
CA GLN A 253 -20.51 24.60 58.66
C GLN A 253 -21.12 23.28 59.17
N ARG A 254 -20.83 22.14 58.53
CA ARG A 254 -21.26 20.79 58.96
C ARG A 254 -20.33 20.12 59.97
N GLY A 255 -19.20 20.74 60.33
CA GLY A 255 -18.18 20.14 61.20
C GLY A 255 -17.37 19.01 60.55
N GLU A 256 -17.35 18.93 59.21
CA GLU A 256 -16.64 17.90 58.45
C GLU A 256 -15.24 18.41 58.03
N GLY A 257 -14.17 17.72 58.43
CA GLY A 257 -12.79 18.03 58.00
C GLY A 257 -12.40 17.35 56.67
N LEU A 258 -11.36 17.84 56.00
CA LEU A 258 -10.78 17.16 54.83
C LEU A 258 -10.14 15.82 55.20
N ARG A 259 -10.19 14.88 54.26
CA ARG A 259 -9.53 13.58 54.39
C ARG A 259 -8.03 13.75 54.23
N SER A 260 -7.24 13.14 55.10
CA SER A 260 -5.79 13.12 54.98
C SER A 260 -5.20 11.85 55.58
N LEU A 261 -4.23 11.26 54.87
CA LEU A 261 -3.36 10.20 55.38
C LEU A 261 -2.19 10.78 56.20
N THR A 262 -2.02 12.10 56.17
CA THR A 262 -1.08 12.87 56.98
C THR A 262 -1.86 13.74 57.99
N ALA A 263 -1.20 14.30 59.00
CA ALA A 263 -1.89 15.05 60.06
C ALA A 263 -2.57 16.36 59.58
N ASP A 264 -2.24 16.84 58.37
CA ASP A 264 -2.72 18.12 57.85
C ASP A 264 -4.08 17.97 57.14
N LYS A 265 -5.10 18.64 57.66
CA LYS A 265 -6.50 18.63 57.18
C LYS A 265 -6.86 19.89 56.39
N THR A 266 -5.87 20.59 55.85
CA THR A 266 -6.04 21.80 55.02
C THR A 266 -5.58 21.59 53.58
N GLN A 267 -5.99 22.50 52.68
CA GLN A 267 -5.44 22.57 51.33
C GLN A 267 -4.11 23.33 51.35
N THR A 268 -3.16 22.87 50.56
CA THR A 268 -1.96 23.63 50.20
C THR A 268 -2.30 24.68 49.14
N GLU A 269 -1.43 25.68 48.97
CA GLU A 269 -1.62 26.73 47.96
C GLU A 269 -1.80 26.18 46.53
N ASP A 270 -1.05 25.14 46.16
CA ASP A 270 -1.20 24.45 44.87
C ASP A 270 -2.56 23.74 44.75
N GLU A 271 -3.05 23.13 45.83
CA GLU A 271 -4.35 22.45 45.87
C GLU A 271 -5.51 23.46 45.77
N GLU A 272 -5.38 24.64 46.38
CA GLU A 272 -6.35 25.74 46.24
C GLU A 272 -6.39 26.26 44.80
N LYS A 273 -5.22 26.61 44.23
CA LYS A 273 -5.10 27.11 42.84
C LYS A 273 -5.64 26.10 41.83
N MET A 274 -5.30 24.82 41.98
CA MET A 274 -5.82 23.78 41.09
C MET A 274 -7.33 23.60 41.25
N SER A 275 -7.86 23.68 42.48
CA SER A 275 -9.30 23.57 42.70
C SER A 275 -10.06 24.70 42.00
N GLU A 276 -9.51 25.91 41.99
CA GLU A 276 -10.08 27.05 41.24
C GLU A 276 -9.98 26.85 39.73
N ALA A 277 -8.85 26.37 39.21
CA ALA A 277 -8.69 26.08 37.79
C ALA A 277 -9.65 24.97 37.31
N LEU A 278 -9.80 23.90 38.10
CA LEU A 278 -10.78 22.84 37.84
C LEU A 278 -12.21 23.37 37.88
N ALA A 279 -12.53 24.29 38.80
CA ALA A 279 -13.85 24.91 38.87
C ALA A 279 -14.15 25.82 37.66
N GLN A 280 -13.14 26.54 37.16
CA GLN A 280 -13.27 27.32 35.94
C GLN A 280 -13.58 26.43 34.74
N VAL A 281 -12.80 25.36 34.55
CA VAL A 281 -13.03 24.40 33.45
C VAL A 281 -14.38 23.69 33.63
N ALA A 282 -14.79 23.37 34.86
CA ALA A 282 -16.10 22.79 35.14
C ALA A 282 -17.24 23.72 34.68
N ALA A 283 -17.13 25.02 34.96
CA ALA A 283 -18.10 26.02 34.53
C ALA A 283 -18.18 26.15 33.00
N GLU A 284 -17.05 26.03 32.28
CA GLU A 284 -17.02 25.99 30.81
C GLU A 284 -17.78 24.78 30.23
N HIS A 285 -17.84 23.67 30.96
CA HIS A 285 -18.62 22.47 30.61
C HIS A 285 -20.04 22.47 31.19
N GLY A 286 -20.47 23.55 31.84
CA GLY A 286 -21.81 23.68 32.42
C GLY A 286 -22.06 22.76 33.62
N ILE A 287 -21.02 22.35 34.34
CA ILE A 287 -21.11 21.50 35.53
C ILE A 287 -20.43 22.15 36.75
N GLU A 288 -20.81 21.73 37.96
CA GLU A 288 -20.18 22.20 39.20
C GLU A 288 -19.10 21.22 39.72
N SER A 289 -19.04 20.01 39.17
CA SER A 289 -18.19 18.92 39.68
C SER A 289 -16.74 19.06 39.23
N VAL A 290 -15.88 19.58 40.12
CA VAL A 290 -14.42 19.65 39.91
C VAL A 290 -13.76 18.27 39.84
N THR A 291 -14.35 17.26 40.50
CA THR A 291 -13.85 15.88 40.48
C THR A 291 -14.07 15.24 39.12
N ALA A 292 -15.16 15.58 38.43
CA ALA A 292 -15.43 15.10 37.08
C ALA A 292 -14.37 15.62 36.07
N ILE A 293 -13.96 16.89 36.19
CA ILE A 293 -12.88 17.45 35.37
C ILE A 293 -11.52 16.79 35.67
N ALA A 294 -11.20 16.58 36.95
CA ALA A 294 -9.94 15.92 37.33
C ALA A 294 -9.85 14.48 36.80
N LEU A 295 -10.96 13.73 36.80
CA LEU A 295 -11.06 12.40 36.20
C LEU A 295 -10.95 12.46 34.67
N ALA A 296 -11.66 13.39 34.03
CA ALA A 296 -11.60 13.59 32.59
C ALA A 296 -10.18 13.91 32.10
N TYR A 297 -9.41 14.68 32.88
CA TYR A 297 -8.01 15.00 32.61
C TYR A 297 -7.14 13.73 32.47
N VAL A 298 -7.11 12.86 33.49
CA VAL A 298 -6.28 11.65 33.45
C VAL A 298 -6.75 10.66 32.38
N LEU A 299 -8.07 10.54 32.16
CA LEU A 299 -8.66 9.66 31.14
C LEU A 299 -8.24 10.03 29.71
N GLN A 300 -7.97 11.32 29.47
CA GLN A 300 -7.71 11.87 28.14
C GLN A 300 -6.22 12.12 27.87
N LYS A 301 -5.37 12.07 28.90
CA LYS A 301 -3.93 12.34 28.78
C LYS A 301 -3.17 11.22 28.03
N THR A 302 -3.65 9.97 28.08
CA THR A 302 -3.09 8.84 27.32
C THR A 302 -4.12 7.71 27.13
N PRO A 303 -3.98 6.82 26.13
CA PRO A 303 -4.85 5.64 26.00
C PRO A 303 -4.74 4.67 27.18
N ASN A 304 -5.72 3.76 27.31
CA ASN A 304 -5.77 2.65 28.29
C ASN A 304 -5.64 3.05 29.77
N VAL A 305 -6.25 4.18 30.15
CA VAL A 305 -6.32 4.65 31.55
C VAL A 305 -7.66 4.25 32.17
N PHE A 306 -7.60 3.69 33.38
CA PHE A 306 -8.72 3.20 34.19
C PHE A 306 -8.60 3.72 35.63
N PRO A 307 -9.01 4.97 35.90
CA PRO A 307 -8.84 5.59 37.21
C PRO A 307 -9.60 4.88 38.32
N LEU A 308 -8.97 4.76 39.49
CA LEU A 308 -9.64 4.30 40.70
C LEU A 308 -10.47 5.44 41.28
N VAL A 309 -11.78 5.20 41.38
CA VAL A 309 -12.73 6.05 42.09
C VAL A 309 -13.10 5.39 43.42
N GLY A 310 -12.89 6.11 44.51
CA GLY A 310 -13.25 5.67 45.86
C GLY A 310 -14.34 6.55 46.45
N GLY A 311 -15.03 6.04 47.47
CA GLY A 311 -16.09 6.80 48.13
C GLY A 311 -16.76 6.01 49.25
N ARG A 312 -17.64 6.71 49.98
CA ARG A 312 -18.53 6.11 50.99
C ARG A 312 -20.01 6.36 50.69
N LYS A 313 -20.29 7.07 49.60
CA LYS A 313 -21.57 7.70 49.24
C LYS A 313 -21.85 7.41 47.78
N VAL A 314 -23.08 7.02 47.46
CA VAL A 314 -23.53 6.68 46.11
C VAL A 314 -23.57 7.92 45.22
N GLU A 315 -23.87 9.07 45.81
CA GLU A 315 -23.93 10.36 45.10
C GLU A 315 -22.59 10.71 44.47
N HIS A 316 -21.48 10.53 45.22
CA HIS A 316 -20.13 10.78 44.69
C HIS A 316 -19.75 9.82 43.55
N LEU A 317 -20.27 8.59 43.56
CA LEU A 317 -20.05 7.65 42.47
C LEU A 317 -20.73 8.16 41.19
N HIS A 318 -21.99 8.59 41.28
CA HIS A 318 -22.71 9.16 40.14
C HIS A 318 -22.05 10.44 39.61
N ASP A 319 -21.56 11.31 40.49
CA ASP A 319 -20.82 12.50 40.09
C ASP A 319 -19.53 12.15 39.31
N ASN A 320 -18.79 11.13 39.75
CA ASN A 320 -17.59 10.68 39.07
C ASN A 320 -17.88 10.07 37.69
N ILE A 321 -19.04 9.41 37.51
CA ILE A 321 -19.44 8.84 36.21
C ILE A 321 -19.65 9.93 35.15
N GLN A 322 -20.02 11.16 35.56
CA GLN A 322 -20.16 12.29 34.63
C GLN A 322 -18.88 12.59 33.86
N ALA A 323 -17.70 12.31 34.44
CA ALA A 323 -16.41 12.51 33.81
C ALA A 323 -16.28 11.79 32.45
N LEU A 324 -16.97 10.67 32.27
CA LEU A 324 -16.93 9.86 31.05
C LEU A 324 -17.57 10.55 29.84
N LYS A 325 -18.44 11.55 30.07
CA LYS A 325 -19.09 12.35 29.02
C LYS A 325 -18.29 13.60 28.64
N ILE A 326 -17.29 13.99 29.44
CA ILE A 326 -16.57 15.25 29.30
C ILE A 326 -15.42 15.07 28.31
N LYS A 327 -15.27 16.01 27.37
CA LYS A 327 -14.14 16.09 26.44
C LYS A 327 -13.39 17.40 26.66
N LEU A 328 -12.17 17.32 27.19
CA LEU A 328 -11.36 18.50 27.45
C LEU A 328 -10.67 18.95 26.17
N THR A 329 -10.67 20.25 25.91
CA THR A 329 -9.93 20.83 24.77
C THR A 329 -8.44 20.88 25.07
N SER A 330 -7.59 20.94 24.04
CA SER A 330 -6.14 21.10 24.22
C SER A 330 -5.79 22.38 25.00
N ALA A 331 -6.59 23.44 24.85
CA ALA A 331 -6.44 24.68 25.60
C ALA A 331 -6.76 24.48 27.10
N GLN A 332 -7.85 23.76 27.42
CA GLN A 332 -8.21 23.42 28.80
C GLN A 332 -7.15 22.52 29.46
N MET A 333 -6.64 21.52 28.72
CA MET A 333 -5.54 20.67 29.19
C MET A 333 -4.29 21.52 29.50
N SER A 334 -3.89 22.39 28.57
CA SER A 334 -2.73 23.27 28.75
C SER A 334 -2.91 24.25 29.92
N PHE A 335 -4.13 24.77 30.11
CA PHE A 335 -4.46 25.65 31.22
C PHE A 335 -4.30 24.94 32.57
N LEU A 336 -4.89 23.75 32.75
CA LEU A 336 -4.73 22.96 33.96
C LEU A 336 -3.25 22.65 34.24
N GLU A 337 -2.49 22.31 33.20
CA GLU A 337 -1.07 22.00 33.31
C GLU A 337 -0.20 23.23 33.64
N SER A 338 -0.65 24.43 33.30
CA SER A 338 0.04 25.67 33.60
C SER A 338 -0.01 26.06 35.09
N VAL A 339 -1.00 25.55 35.83
CA VAL A 339 -1.13 25.81 37.29
C VAL A 339 0.10 25.30 38.04
N LYS A 340 0.59 24.12 37.64
CA LYS A 340 1.83 23.55 38.13
C LYS A 340 2.56 22.84 36.98
N PRO A 341 3.54 23.53 36.36
CA PRO A 341 4.36 22.93 35.31
C PRO A 341 5.03 21.65 35.80
N LEU A 342 5.10 20.64 34.93
CA LEU A 342 5.85 19.42 35.18
C LEU A 342 7.34 19.70 34.96
N ASP A 343 8.16 19.35 35.94
CA ASP A 343 9.60 19.21 35.75
C ASP A 343 9.90 17.74 35.39
N PRO A 344 10.20 17.42 34.12
CA PRO A 344 10.51 16.06 33.71
C PRO A 344 11.87 15.59 34.25
N GLY A 345 12.76 16.50 34.68
CA GLY A 345 14.10 16.18 35.19
C GLY A 345 15.00 15.41 34.21
N PHE A 346 16.26 15.23 34.62
CA PHE A 346 17.26 14.49 33.83
C PHE A 346 16.93 12.98 33.76
N PRO A 347 17.09 12.32 32.59
CA PRO A 347 17.60 12.87 31.32
C PRO A 347 16.53 13.47 30.41
N ASN A 348 15.25 13.43 30.76
CA ASN A 348 14.13 13.84 29.90
C ASN A 348 14.12 15.36 29.60
N ASP A 349 14.65 16.19 30.49
CA ASP A 349 14.89 17.62 30.25
C ASP A 349 16.02 17.89 29.23
N PHE A 350 16.94 16.94 29.05
CA PHE A 350 18.06 16.99 28.12
C PHE A 350 17.71 16.34 26.77
N ILE A 351 17.08 15.16 26.79
CA ILE A 351 16.74 14.39 25.57
C ILE A 351 15.37 14.72 24.98
N GLY A 352 14.54 15.46 25.71
CA GLY A 352 13.18 15.79 25.26
C GLY A 352 12.22 14.60 25.27
N THR A 353 11.03 14.82 24.72
CA THR A 353 9.99 13.80 24.60
C THR A 353 10.22 12.90 23.40
N ASP A 354 9.81 11.63 23.49
CA ASP A 354 9.82 10.68 22.37
C ASP A 354 9.16 11.28 21.10
N PRO A 355 9.90 11.44 19.99
CA PRO A 355 9.38 12.06 18.77
C PRO A 355 8.26 11.25 18.10
N HIS A 356 8.16 9.94 18.36
CA HIS A 356 7.01 9.13 17.93
C HIS A 356 5.71 9.53 18.66
N VAL A 357 5.84 10.20 19.81
CA VAL A 357 4.71 10.66 20.64
C VAL A 357 4.43 12.14 20.42
N SER A 358 5.45 12.99 20.40
CA SER A 358 5.29 14.45 20.25
C SER A 358 5.08 14.89 18.81
N GLY A 359 5.59 14.13 17.84
CA GLY A 359 5.71 14.58 16.44
C GLY A 359 6.70 15.73 16.25
N GLU A 360 7.48 16.08 17.28
CA GLU A 360 8.47 17.16 17.28
C GLU A 360 9.86 16.60 17.64
N ASP A 361 10.82 16.74 16.73
CA ASP A 361 12.24 16.46 17.01
C ASP A 361 12.86 17.64 17.78
N ARG A 362 13.02 17.50 19.10
CA ARG A 362 13.54 18.57 19.98
C ARG A 362 15.01 18.43 20.38
N LEU A 363 15.75 17.45 19.87
CA LEU A 363 17.17 17.25 20.19
C LEU A 363 18.07 17.75 19.03
N PRO A 364 18.61 18.98 19.09
CA PRO A 364 19.49 19.52 18.05
C PRO A 364 20.91 18.94 18.04
N LEU A 365 21.28 18.03 18.96
CA LEU A 365 22.68 17.63 19.20
C LEU A 365 23.00 16.13 19.11
N MET A 366 22.03 15.28 18.79
CA MET A 366 22.33 13.89 18.43
C MET A 366 22.21 13.75 16.91
N PRO A 367 23.29 13.44 16.16
CA PRO A 367 23.09 12.85 14.85
C PRO A 367 22.24 11.60 15.08
N ALA A 368 21.05 11.57 14.50
CA ALA A 368 20.14 10.43 14.57
C ALA A 368 20.96 9.14 14.42
N ALA A 369 20.73 8.16 15.31
CA ALA A 369 21.37 6.85 15.27
C ALA A 369 21.61 6.44 13.82
N GLU A 370 22.89 6.37 13.37
CA GLU A 370 23.29 6.40 11.95
C GLU A 370 22.24 5.72 11.06
N LYS A 371 21.26 6.50 10.60
CA LYS A 371 20.39 6.04 9.54
C LYS A 371 21.31 6.08 8.36
N LYS A 372 21.78 4.90 7.93
CA LYS A 372 22.49 4.79 6.65
C LYS A 372 21.70 5.62 5.64
N PRO A 373 22.29 6.67 5.05
CA PRO A 373 21.60 7.54 4.12
C PRO A 373 20.88 6.71 3.06
N LYS A 374 19.58 6.97 2.87
CA LYS A 374 18.71 6.16 2.01
C LYS A 374 18.42 6.89 0.71
N THR A 375 18.36 6.14 -0.39
CA THR A 375 17.82 6.69 -1.64
C THR A 375 16.30 6.87 -1.55
N LEU A 376 15.73 7.62 -2.48
CA LEU A 376 14.29 7.72 -2.68
C LEU A 376 13.66 6.33 -2.85
N TYR A 377 14.31 5.45 -3.62
CA TYR A 377 13.86 4.07 -3.80
C TYR A 377 13.84 3.30 -2.48
N ASP A 378 14.90 3.37 -1.68
CA ASP A 378 14.99 2.66 -0.40
C ASP A 378 13.87 3.11 0.56
N LYS A 379 13.63 4.42 0.63
CA LYS A 379 12.56 5.01 1.45
C LYS A 379 11.18 4.49 1.04
N VAL A 380 10.88 4.49 -0.26
CA VAL A 380 9.60 4.01 -0.77
C VAL A 380 9.47 2.51 -0.55
N VAL A 381 10.47 1.69 -0.90
CA VAL A 381 10.36 0.23 -0.72
C VAL A 381 10.13 -0.14 0.73
N GLU A 382 10.93 0.39 1.65
CA GLU A 382 10.82 0.06 3.07
C GLU A 382 9.46 0.43 3.66
N ALA A 383 8.86 1.55 3.23
CA ALA A 383 7.53 1.96 3.65
C ALA A 383 6.44 0.97 3.22
N HIS A 384 6.70 0.12 2.21
CA HIS A 384 5.73 -0.80 1.61
C HIS A 384 5.96 -2.27 1.95
N ILE A 385 6.94 -2.61 2.80
CA ILE A 385 7.18 -4.01 3.18
C ILE A 385 6.08 -4.50 4.13
N VAL A 386 5.31 -5.48 3.66
CA VAL A 386 4.35 -6.24 4.48
C VAL A 386 5.06 -7.39 5.21
N ASN A 387 6.00 -8.04 4.52
CA ASN A 387 6.81 -9.12 5.07
C ASN A 387 8.15 -9.22 4.35
N GLU A 388 9.23 -9.48 5.08
CA GLU A 388 10.56 -9.76 4.53
C GLU A 388 11.01 -11.15 5.00
N GLN A 389 11.46 -11.98 4.07
CA GLN A 389 11.99 -13.32 4.34
C GLN A 389 13.52 -13.26 4.50
N GLU A 390 14.10 -14.26 5.15
CA GLU A 390 15.55 -14.31 5.43
C GLU A 390 16.41 -14.31 4.15
N ASP A 391 15.88 -14.78 3.03
CA ASP A 391 16.56 -14.80 1.72
C ASP A 391 16.52 -13.45 0.97
N GLY A 392 15.93 -12.41 1.58
CA GLY A 392 15.74 -11.09 0.99
C GLY A 392 14.51 -10.97 0.08
N THR A 393 13.63 -11.98 0.05
CA THR A 393 12.35 -11.90 -0.64
C THR A 393 11.36 -11.05 0.15
N LEU A 394 10.78 -10.06 -0.52
CA LEU A 394 9.84 -9.10 0.03
C LEU A 394 8.42 -9.41 -0.46
N LEU A 395 7.45 -9.32 0.45
CA LEU A 395 6.06 -9.08 0.11
C LEU A 395 5.80 -7.58 0.28
N ILE A 396 5.58 -6.88 -0.83
CA ILE A 396 5.31 -5.44 -0.81
C ILE A 396 3.82 -5.16 -1.04
N TYR A 397 3.29 -4.13 -0.39
CA TYR A 397 1.94 -3.63 -0.64
C TYR A 397 1.92 -2.75 -1.89
N ILE A 398 0.83 -2.80 -2.64
CA ILE A 398 0.60 -1.99 -3.85
C ILE A 398 -0.47 -0.94 -3.58
N ASP A 399 -0.15 0.36 -3.68
CA ASP A 399 -1.14 1.41 -3.40
C ASP A 399 -2.15 1.63 -4.51
N ARG A 400 -1.72 1.46 -5.75
CA ARG A 400 -2.49 1.83 -6.93
C ARG A 400 -2.33 0.79 -8.02
N HIS A 401 -3.44 0.26 -8.51
CA HIS A 401 -3.46 -0.67 -9.63
C HIS A 401 -4.21 -0.05 -10.81
N LEU A 402 -3.52 0.16 -11.92
CA LEU A 402 -4.11 0.57 -13.18
C LEU A 402 -4.36 -0.65 -14.06
N VAL A 403 -5.47 -0.68 -14.78
CA VAL A 403 -5.89 -1.82 -15.60
C VAL A 403 -6.39 -1.34 -16.97
N HIS A 404 -6.05 -2.10 -18.01
CA HIS A 404 -6.46 -1.86 -19.40
C HIS A 404 -6.84 -3.18 -20.09
N GLU A 405 -7.39 -3.12 -21.30
CA GLU A 405 -8.07 -4.23 -21.98
C GLU A 405 -7.17 -5.36 -22.48
N VAL A 406 -5.86 -5.14 -22.62
CA VAL A 406 -4.98 -6.10 -23.30
C VAL A 406 -4.51 -7.21 -22.37
N THR A 407 -4.18 -6.88 -21.11
CA THR A 407 -3.52 -7.83 -20.18
C THR A 407 -4.44 -8.31 -19.06
N SER A 408 -5.64 -7.74 -18.95
CA SER A 408 -6.58 -8.01 -17.87
C SER A 408 -7.61 -9.12 -18.11
N PRO A 409 -8.04 -9.48 -19.34
CA PRO A 409 -9.10 -10.48 -19.54
C PRO A 409 -8.80 -11.81 -18.85
N GLN A 410 -7.57 -12.33 -19.00
CA GLN A 410 -7.15 -13.59 -18.40
C GLN A 410 -6.93 -13.48 -16.88
N ALA A 411 -6.62 -12.29 -16.35
CA ALA A 411 -6.53 -12.08 -14.91
C ALA A 411 -7.92 -12.18 -14.27
N PHE A 412 -8.93 -11.53 -14.86
CA PHE A 412 -10.31 -11.62 -14.40
C PHE A 412 -10.91 -13.02 -14.60
N GLU A 413 -10.57 -13.71 -15.71
CA GLU A 413 -10.93 -15.12 -15.91
C GLU A 413 -10.34 -16.00 -14.79
N GLY A 414 -9.08 -15.77 -14.40
CA GLY A 414 -8.42 -16.45 -13.28
C GLY A 414 -9.15 -16.24 -11.94
N LEU A 415 -9.52 -15.00 -11.62
CA LEU A 415 -10.31 -14.70 -10.43
C LEU A 415 -11.67 -15.41 -10.44
N LYS A 416 -12.39 -15.39 -11.57
CA LYS A 416 -13.69 -16.07 -11.73
C LYS A 416 -13.55 -17.58 -11.51
N ASN A 417 -12.57 -18.21 -12.17
CA ASN A 417 -12.30 -19.65 -12.07
C ASN A 417 -11.92 -20.05 -10.64
N ALA A 418 -11.16 -19.21 -9.93
CA ALA A 418 -10.76 -19.43 -8.54
C ALA A 418 -11.79 -18.95 -7.51
N SER A 419 -12.95 -18.42 -7.94
CA SER A 419 -13.97 -17.82 -7.07
C SER A 419 -13.44 -16.71 -6.15
N ARG A 420 -12.49 -15.91 -6.64
CA ARG A 420 -11.85 -14.79 -5.93
C ARG A 420 -12.51 -13.47 -6.28
N LYS A 421 -12.46 -12.52 -5.33
CA LYS A 421 -12.89 -11.13 -5.53
C LYS A 421 -11.68 -10.21 -5.68
N VAL A 422 -11.90 -9.01 -6.21
CA VAL A 422 -10.91 -7.93 -6.15
C VAL A 422 -10.83 -7.41 -4.70
N ARG A 423 -9.62 -7.35 -4.13
CA ARG A 423 -9.40 -7.00 -2.72
C ARG A 423 -9.64 -5.52 -2.43
N ARG A 424 -9.09 -4.63 -3.26
CA ARG A 424 -9.23 -3.16 -3.12
C ARG A 424 -9.76 -2.54 -4.42
N PRO A 425 -11.08 -2.66 -4.69
CA PRO A 425 -11.72 -1.96 -5.81
C PRO A 425 -11.49 -0.45 -5.77
N ASP A 426 -11.40 0.14 -4.57
CA ASP A 426 -11.13 1.55 -4.34
C ASP A 426 -9.73 1.99 -4.79
N CYS A 427 -8.77 1.06 -4.84
CA CYS A 427 -7.40 1.30 -5.31
C CYS A 427 -7.16 0.79 -6.75
N THR A 428 -8.22 0.46 -7.49
CA THR A 428 -8.14 -0.07 -8.86
C THR A 428 -8.86 0.85 -9.85
N LEU A 429 -8.14 1.35 -10.85
CA LEU A 429 -8.67 2.23 -11.89
C LEU A 429 -8.49 1.60 -13.28
N VAL A 430 -9.58 1.55 -14.05
CA VAL A 430 -9.66 0.87 -15.35
C VAL A 430 -9.87 1.88 -16.49
N THR A 431 -9.22 1.68 -17.62
CA THR A 431 -9.53 2.42 -18.88
C THR A 431 -9.33 1.52 -20.10
N VAL A 432 -9.61 2.07 -21.28
CA VAL A 432 -9.32 1.45 -22.58
C VAL A 432 -8.47 2.40 -23.42
N ASP A 433 -7.42 1.91 -24.07
CA ASP A 433 -6.50 2.78 -24.83
C ASP A 433 -5.70 2.12 -25.96
N HIS A 434 -5.46 0.81 -25.97
CA HIS A 434 -4.64 0.14 -27.00
C HIS A 434 -5.42 -0.27 -28.26
N ASN A 435 -6.60 -0.87 -28.07
CA ASN A 435 -7.43 -1.48 -29.11
C ASN A 435 -8.48 -0.55 -29.71
N ILE A 436 -8.69 0.62 -29.10
CA ILE A 436 -9.71 1.56 -29.56
C ILE A 436 -9.19 2.38 -30.75
N PRO A 437 -10.04 2.63 -31.78
CA PRO A 437 -9.72 3.57 -32.84
C PRO A 437 -9.56 5.01 -32.32
N THR A 438 -8.68 5.79 -32.95
CA THR A 438 -8.53 7.24 -32.70
C THR A 438 -9.31 8.10 -33.70
N SER A 439 -10.17 7.48 -34.52
CA SER A 439 -11.15 8.17 -35.36
C SER A 439 -12.18 8.90 -34.50
N SER A 440 -12.83 9.92 -35.08
CA SER A 440 -13.84 10.73 -34.38
C SER A 440 -14.92 9.87 -33.73
N ARG A 441 -15.22 10.17 -32.46
CA ARG A 441 -16.25 9.50 -31.66
C ARG A 441 -17.60 10.20 -31.69
N LYS A 442 -17.82 11.17 -32.58
CA LYS A 442 -19.08 11.94 -32.66
C LYS A 442 -20.32 11.05 -32.79
N ASN A 443 -20.19 9.88 -33.43
CA ASN A 443 -21.28 8.92 -33.62
C ASN A 443 -21.14 7.66 -32.73
N PHE A 444 -20.32 7.71 -31.68
CA PHE A 444 -20.11 6.59 -30.77
C PHE A 444 -21.39 6.31 -29.95
N LYS A 445 -21.86 5.06 -29.99
CA LYS A 445 -23.00 4.60 -29.17
C LYS A 445 -22.58 3.56 -28.14
N ASN A 446 -21.84 2.56 -28.59
CA ASN A 446 -21.31 1.46 -27.78
C ASN A 446 -20.07 0.86 -28.47
N VAL A 447 -19.31 0.07 -27.73
CA VAL A 447 -18.09 -0.60 -28.20
C VAL A 447 -18.37 -1.56 -29.36
N ASP A 448 -19.49 -2.29 -29.30
CA ASP A 448 -19.82 -3.34 -30.27
C ASP A 448 -20.06 -2.81 -31.69
N GLU A 449 -20.69 -1.64 -31.81
CA GLU A 449 -20.97 -0.95 -33.07
C GLU A 449 -19.78 -0.12 -33.57
N PHE A 450 -18.93 0.39 -32.69
CA PHE A 450 -17.84 1.32 -33.07
C PHE A 450 -16.53 0.63 -33.46
N ILE A 451 -16.18 -0.47 -32.77
CA ILE A 451 -14.94 -1.20 -33.07
C ILE A 451 -15.21 -2.26 -34.13
N GLU A 452 -14.74 -2.02 -35.35
CA GLU A 452 -14.97 -2.92 -36.49
C GLU A 452 -14.23 -4.27 -36.34
N GLU A 453 -12.99 -4.23 -35.85
CA GLU A 453 -12.14 -5.42 -35.71
C GLU A 453 -12.65 -6.32 -34.57
N ASN A 454 -13.00 -7.57 -34.91
CA ASN A 454 -13.61 -8.54 -34.00
C ASN A 454 -12.84 -8.74 -32.69
N ASP A 455 -11.52 -8.97 -32.78
CA ASP A 455 -10.70 -9.28 -31.61
C ASP A 455 -10.57 -8.07 -30.67
N SER A 456 -10.36 -6.88 -31.25
CA SER A 456 -10.28 -5.62 -30.53
C SER A 456 -11.60 -5.29 -29.83
N ARG A 457 -12.74 -5.52 -30.51
CA ARG A 457 -14.09 -5.40 -29.94
C ARG A 457 -14.28 -6.36 -28.77
N LEU A 458 -13.91 -7.64 -28.95
CA LEU A 458 -14.07 -8.67 -27.93
C LEU A 458 -13.28 -8.35 -26.65
N GLN A 459 -12.04 -7.87 -26.76
CA GLN A 459 -11.25 -7.47 -25.59
C GLN A 459 -11.88 -6.28 -24.85
N CYS A 460 -12.33 -5.26 -25.58
CA CYS A 460 -12.95 -4.08 -24.98
C CYS A 460 -14.29 -4.41 -24.30
N SER A 461 -15.18 -5.18 -24.95
CA SER A 461 -16.47 -5.57 -24.36
C SER A 461 -16.29 -6.50 -23.16
N THR A 462 -15.33 -7.43 -23.22
CA THR A 462 -14.99 -8.31 -22.08
C THR A 462 -14.49 -7.50 -20.88
N LEU A 463 -13.70 -6.43 -21.10
CA LEU A 463 -13.30 -5.54 -20.02
C LEU A 463 -14.49 -4.83 -19.39
N GLU A 464 -15.44 -4.33 -20.19
CA GLU A 464 -16.66 -3.68 -19.67
C GLU A 464 -17.49 -4.64 -18.81
N ASP A 465 -17.58 -5.91 -19.19
CA ASP A 465 -18.27 -6.93 -18.40
C ASP A 465 -17.51 -7.25 -17.11
N ASN A 466 -16.19 -7.38 -17.16
CA ASN A 466 -15.37 -7.57 -15.94
C ASN A 466 -15.46 -6.38 -14.98
N VAL A 467 -15.47 -5.15 -15.50
CA VAL A 467 -15.66 -3.93 -14.70
C VAL A 467 -16.99 -3.99 -13.94
N LYS A 468 -18.08 -4.41 -14.61
CA LYS A 468 -19.40 -4.56 -14.00
C LYS A 468 -19.40 -5.68 -12.95
N ASP A 469 -18.86 -6.85 -13.30
CA ASP A 469 -18.86 -8.05 -12.45
C ASP A 469 -18.09 -7.84 -11.14
N PHE A 470 -16.99 -7.07 -11.18
CA PHE A 470 -16.12 -6.84 -10.03
C PHE A 470 -16.29 -5.45 -9.38
N GLY A 471 -17.15 -4.60 -9.92
CA GLY A 471 -17.46 -3.27 -9.35
C GLY A 471 -16.27 -2.31 -9.36
N LEU A 472 -15.63 -2.12 -10.52
CA LEU A 472 -14.43 -1.29 -10.66
C LEU A 472 -14.71 0.10 -11.21
N THR A 473 -13.87 1.08 -10.86
CA THR A 473 -13.92 2.43 -11.46
C THR A 473 -13.38 2.35 -12.89
N TYR A 474 -14.14 2.87 -13.85
CA TYR A 474 -13.83 2.73 -15.29
C TYR A 474 -14.03 4.04 -16.05
N PHE A 475 -13.00 4.44 -16.81
CA PHE A 475 -13.07 5.51 -17.81
C PHE A 475 -13.11 4.89 -19.22
N GLY A 476 -14.30 4.49 -19.65
CA GLY A 476 -14.55 3.92 -20.97
C GLY A 476 -14.66 4.97 -22.09
N MET A 477 -14.82 4.52 -23.33
CA MET A 477 -14.80 5.39 -24.52
C MET A 477 -15.80 6.56 -24.52
N GLY A 478 -16.90 6.43 -23.76
CA GLY A 478 -17.91 7.49 -23.59
C GLY A 478 -17.64 8.47 -22.44
N ASP A 479 -16.61 8.24 -21.62
CA ASP A 479 -16.22 9.16 -20.55
C ASP A 479 -15.21 10.20 -21.07
N LYS A 480 -15.43 11.48 -20.75
CA LYS A 480 -14.52 12.57 -21.15
C LYS A 480 -13.10 12.43 -20.58
N ARG A 481 -12.92 11.66 -19.51
CA ARG A 481 -11.63 11.40 -18.86
C ARG A 481 -10.89 10.23 -19.47
N GLN A 482 -11.49 9.49 -20.41
CA GLN A 482 -10.81 8.40 -21.08
C GLN A 482 -9.51 8.87 -21.73
N GLY A 483 -8.48 8.06 -21.62
CA GLY A 483 -7.18 8.35 -22.19
C GLY A 483 -6.22 7.20 -22.00
N ILE A 484 -4.98 7.44 -22.40
CA ILE A 484 -3.90 6.48 -22.20
C ILE A 484 -3.69 6.26 -20.71
N VAL A 485 -3.55 5.00 -20.29
CA VAL A 485 -3.56 4.58 -18.86
C VAL A 485 -2.55 5.35 -18.00
N HIS A 486 -1.38 5.66 -18.56
CA HIS A 486 -0.30 6.40 -17.87
C HIS A 486 -0.48 7.92 -17.85
N ILE A 487 -1.52 8.45 -18.50
CA ILE A 487 -1.87 9.87 -18.52
C ILE A 487 -3.04 10.14 -17.58
N ILE A 488 -4.05 9.25 -17.57
CA ILE A 488 -5.24 9.46 -16.74
C ILE A 488 -4.93 9.42 -15.23
N GLY A 489 -4.00 8.58 -14.79
CA GLY A 489 -3.66 8.44 -13.37
C GLY A 489 -3.18 9.77 -12.75
N PRO A 490 -2.14 10.41 -13.29
CA PRO A 490 -1.67 11.73 -12.88
C PRO A 490 -2.76 12.81 -12.97
N GLU A 491 -3.55 12.85 -14.04
CA GLU A 491 -4.59 13.87 -14.24
C GLU A 491 -5.68 13.84 -13.18
N GLN A 492 -5.98 12.65 -12.64
CA GLN A 492 -6.95 12.49 -11.57
C GLN A 492 -6.34 12.64 -10.17
N GLY A 493 -5.01 12.69 -10.03
CA GLY A 493 -4.35 12.60 -8.71
C GLY A 493 -4.37 11.18 -8.14
N PHE A 494 -4.59 10.16 -8.98
CA PHE A 494 -4.47 8.76 -8.57
C PHE A 494 -3.00 8.38 -8.30
N THR A 495 -2.09 9.03 -9.03
CA THR A 495 -0.64 8.98 -8.79
C THR A 495 -0.24 10.05 -7.78
N LEU A 496 0.26 9.63 -6.62
CA LEU A 496 0.72 10.52 -5.55
C LEU A 496 2.15 10.15 -5.13
N PRO A 497 2.95 11.11 -4.61
CA PRO A 497 4.32 10.82 -4.22
C PRO A 497 4.44 9.75 -3.14
N GLY A 498 5.51 8.96 -3.24
CA GLY A 498 5.81 7.88 -2.29
C GLY A 498 4.99 6.62 -2.46
N THR A 499 4.14 6.53 -3.49
CA THR A 499 3.29 5.36 -3.72
C THR A 499 3.98 4.26 -4.53
N THR A 500 3.49 3.04 -4.38
CA THR A 500 3.69 1.91 -5.28
C THR A 500 2.54 1.85 -6.31
N VAL A 501 2.89 1.86 -7.60
CA VAL A 501 1.91 1.87 -8.70
C VAL A 501 2.24 0.78 -9.72
N VAL A 502 1.27 -0.06 -10.06
CA VAL A 502 1.47 -1.15 -11.03
C VAL A 502 0.38 -1.16 -12.09
N CYS A 503 0.71 -1.69 -13.26
CA CYS A 503 -0.20 -1.95 -14.36
C CYS A 503 0.35 -3.11 -15.20
N GLY A 504 -0.52 -3.81 -15.94
CA GLY A 504 -0.13 -4.77 -16.97
C GLY A 504 0.57 -4.15 -18.19
N ASP A 505 1.23 -3.01 -18.05
CA ASP A 505 1.90 -2.25 -19.09
C ASP A 505 3.30 -1.80 -18.61
N SER A 506 4.32 -1.96 -19.45
CA SER A 506 5.70 -1.66 -19.06
C SER A 506 5.94 -0.19 -18.71
N HIS A 507 5.24 0.74 -19.36
CA HIS A 507 5.47 2.18 -19.24
C HIS A 507 4.82 2.81 -18.00
N THR A 508 4.34 1.97 -17.07
CA THR A 508 3.92 2.37 -15.71
C THR A 508 5.02 3.16 -14.99
N SER A 509 6.28 2.99 -15.38
CA SER A 509 7.39 3.83 -14.91
C SER A 509 7.17 5.34 -15.05
N THR A 510 6.27 5.78 -15.95
CA THR A 510 5.82 7.18 -16.08
C THR A 510 5.48 7.81 -14.72
N HIS A 511 4.81 7.06 -13.85
CA HIS A 511 4.34 7.55 -12.55
C HIS A 511 5.48 7.82 -11.56
N GLY A 512 6.69 7.28 -11.78
CA GLY A 512 7.84 7.57 -10.93
C GLY A 512 8.35 9.01 -11.03
N ALA A 513 7.85 9.80 -11.99
CA ALA A 513 8.03 11.25 -12.02
C ALA A 513 7.50 11.96 -10.76
N PHE A 514 6.60 11.32 -10.01
CA PHE A 514 6.07 11.81 -8.73
C PHE A 514 6.86 11.31 -7.52
N GLY A 515 7.96 10.57 -7.72
CA GLY A 515 8.65 9.86 -6.64
C GLY A 515 7.96 8.57 -6.22
N SER A 516 7.08 8.04 -7.07
CA SER A 516 6.43 6.73 -6.89
C SER A 516 7.33 5.59 -7.37
N LEU A 517 7.30 4.45 -6.68
CA LEU A 517 7.86 3.20 -7.21
C LEU A 517 6.83 2.59 -8.17
N ALA A 518 7.00 2.87 -9.47
CA ALA A 518 6.03 2.49 -10.48
C ALA A 518 6.64 1.59 -11.55
N PHE A 519 6.05 0.42 -11.80
CA PHE A 519 6.59 -0.56 -12.73
C PHE A 519 5.51 -1.46 -13.34
N GLY A 520 5.76 -1.94 -14.55
CA GLY A 520 4.87 -2.88 -15.24
C GLY A 520 4.96 -4.29 -14.67
N ILE A 521 3.85 -5.02 -14.74
CA ILE A 521 3.70 -6.39 -14.21
C ILE A 521 3.08 -7.33 -15.25
N GLY A 522 3.28 -8.64 -15.09
CA GLY A 522 2.67 -9.66 -15.96
C GLY A 522 1.19 -9.90 -15.67
N THR A 523 0.46 -10.60 -16.55
CA THR A 523 -0.97 -10.88 -16.37
C THR A 523 -1.27 -11.70 -15.11
N SER A 524 -0.40 -12.66 -14.78
CA SER A 524 -0.51 -13.43 -13.53
C SER A 524 -0.26 -12.55 -12.29
N GLU A 525 0.58 -11.53 -12.40
CA GLU A 525 0.78 -10.54 -11.34
C GLU A 525 -0.38 -9.54 -11.26
N VAL A 526 -1.02 -9.19 -12.37
CA VAL A 526 -2.27 -8.42 -12.39
C VAL A 526 -3.33 -9.18 -11.58
N GLU A 527 -3.50 -10.48 -11.83
CA GLU A 527 -4.39 -11.33 -11.03
C GLU A 527 -4.01 -11.34 -9.55
N HIS A 528 -2.70 -11.47 -9.26
CA HIS A 528 -2.17 -11.48 -7.90
C HIS A 528 -2.49 -10.19 -7.13
N VAL A 529 -2.26 -9.03 -7.75
CA VAL A 529 -2.56 -7.72 -7.15
C VAL A 529 -4.06 -7.55 -6.97
N LEU A 530 -4.88 -7.92 -7.97
CA LEU A 530 -6.34 -7.87 -7.82
C LEU A 530 -6.80 -8.73 -6.63
N ALA A 531 -6.22 -9.91 -6.41
CA ALA A 531 -6.62 -10.82 -5.33
C ALA A 531 -6.08 -10.43 -3.94
N THR A 532 -4.89 -9.82 -3.86
CA THR A 532 -4.15 -9.68 -2.58
C THR A 532 -3.72 -8.25 -2.24
N GLN A 533 -3.73 -7.34 -3.21
CA GLN A 533 -3.13 -6.00 -3.15
C GLN A 533 -1.62 -5.98 -2.83
N THR A 534 -0.93 -7.09 -3.08
CA THR A 534 0.50 -7.24 -2.80
C THR A 534 1.26 -7.85 -3.97
N LEU A 535 2.58 -7.75 -3.95
CA LEU A 535 3.47 -8.47 -4.87
C LEU A 535 4.68 -9.03 -4.13
N ILE A 536 5.11 -10.20 -4.58
CA ILE A 536 6.38 -10.81 -4.15
C ILE A 536 7.50 -10.25 -5.03
N THR A 537 8.56 -9.73 -4.42
CA THR A 537 9.69 -9.19 -5.15
C THR A 537 11.00 -9.24 -4.37
N ARG A 538 12.10 -8.77 -4.99
CA ARG A 538 13.40 -8.56 -4.34
C ARG A 538 13.83 -7.12 -4.55
N ARG A 539 14.69 -6.62 -3.65
CA ARG A 539 15.28 -5.28 -3.77
C ARG A 539 16.05 -5.16 -5.09
N SER A 540 15.85 -4.04 -5.78
CA SER A 540 16.58 -3.67 -6.99
C SER A 540 17.80 -2.85 -6.61
N LYS A 541 18.79 -2.80 -7.51
CA LYS A 541 19.94 -1.91 -7.34
C LYS A 541 19.55 -0.44 -7.52
N ASN A 542 20.25 0.45 -6.86
CA ASN A 542 20.09 1.90 -6.98
C ASN A 542 21.01 2.44 -8.09
N MET A 543 20.46 3.05 -9.14
CA MET A 543 21.23 3.73 -10.18
C MET A 543 20.90 5.22 -10.19
N ARG A 544 21.91 6.07 -10.11
CA ARG A 544 21.76 7.53 -10.23
C ARG A 544 22.12 8.00 -11.63
N ILE A 545 21.24 8.80 -12.24
CA ILE A 545 21.53 9.55 -13.46
C ILE A 545 21.38 11.03 -13.16
N GLN A 546 22.51 11.73 -13.09
CA GLN A 546 22.57 13.14 -12.75
C GLN A 546 22.84 13.98 -14.01
N VAL A 547 21.99 14.97 -14.27
CA VAL A 547 22.14 15.91 -15.39
C VAL A 547 22.13 17.34 -14.87
N ASP A 548 23.28 18.02 -14.96
CA ASP A 548 23.49 19.39 -14.45
C ASP A 548 23.76 20.40 -15.57
N GLY A 549 23.64 21.69 -15.25
CA GLY A 549 23.82 22.79 -16.20
C GLY A 549 22.53 23.22 -16.89
N GLU A 550 22.67 23.84 -18.06
CA GLU A 550 21.58 24.39 -18.88
C GLU A 550 21.44 23.61 -20.19
N LEU A 551 20.19 23.38 -20.62
CA LEU A 551 19.90 22.74 -21.90
C LEU A 551 19.98 23.77 -23.05
N PRO A 552 20.64 23.43 -24.18
CA PRO A 552 20.61 24.27 -25.38
C PRO A 552 19.20 24.49 -25.92
N ALA A 553 19.03 25.55 -26.72
CA ALA A 553 17.76 25.83 -27.39
C ALA A 553 17.28 24.63 -28.22
N GLY A 554 15.98 24.37 -28.19
CA GLY A 554 15.34 23.26 -28.91
C GLY A 554 15.50 21.88 -28.26
N VAL A 555 16.20 21.76 -27.13
CA VAL A 555 16.38 20.50 -26.41
C VAL A 555 15.27 20.32 -25.37
N THR A 556 14.66 19.15 -25.35
CA THR A 556 13.53 18.80 -24.47
C THR A 556 13.85 17.55 -23.64
N SER A 557 12.96 17.19 -22.70
CA SER A 557 13.10 15.95 -21.92
C SER A 557 13.24 14.69 -22.78
N LYS A 558 12.60 14.68 -23.97
CA LYS A 558 12.71 13.57 -24.93
C LYS A 558 14.14 13.43 -25.46
N ASP A 559 14.79 14.54 -25.77
CA ASP A 559 16.18 14.56 -26.22
C ASP A 559 17.13 14.13 -25.10
N VAL A 560 16.88 14.61 -23.87
CA VAL A 560 17.66 14.23 -22.69
C VAL A 560 17.59 12.72 -22.44
N VAL A 561 16.39 12.14 -22.42
CA VAL A 561 16.26 10.69 -22.14
C VAL A 561 16.77 9.82 -23.29
N LEU A 562 16.59 10.22 -24.56
CA LEU A 562 17.20 9.53 -25.70
C LEU A 562 18.73 9.58 -25.63
N HIS A 563 19.30 10.74 -25.29
CA HIS A 563 20.74 10.88 -25.11
C HIS A 563 21.26 9.98 -23.98
N ILE A 564 20.57 9.95 -22.84
CA ILE A 564 20.88 9.04 -21.73
C ILE A 564 20.88 7.58 -22.19
N ILE A 565 19.83 7.13 -22.90
CA ILE A 565 19.74 5.76 -23.43
C ILE A 565 20.87 5.48 -24.43
N GLY A 566 21.27 6.46 -25.25
CA GLY A 566 22.43 6.33 -26.13
C GLY A 566 23.75 6.12 -25.39
N VAL A 567 23.93 6.78 -24.25
CA VAL A 567 25.13 6.67 -23.42
C VAL A 567 25.17 5.33 -22.68
N ILE A 568 24.05 4.90 -22.09
CA ILE A 568 24.04 3.71 -21.21
C ILE A 568 23.59 2.41 -21.92
N GLY A 569 22.99 2.52 -23.10
CA GLY A 569 22.41 1.42 -23.87
C GLY A 569 21.07 0.91 -23.31
N THR A 570 20.40 0.03 -24.06
CA THR A 570 19.11 -0.55 -23.64
C THR A 570 19.21 -1.56 -22.50
N ALA A 571 20.41 -1.96 -22.10
CA ALA A 571 20.68 -2.81 -20.93
C ALA A 571 21.33 -2.02 -19.77
N GLY A 572 21.47 -0.71 -19.90
CA GLY A 572 22.25 0.13 -19.00
C GLY A 572 21.74 0.16 -17.55
N GLY A 573 20.43 -0.01 -17.37
CA GLY A 573 19.73 -0.03 -16.09
C GLY A 573 19.22 -1.41 -15.64
N THR A 574 19.57 -2.50 -16.32
CA THR A 574 19.04 -3.84 -16.00
C THR A 574 19.27 -4.22 -14.52
N GLY A 575 18.19 -4.62 -13.85
CA GLY A 575 18.20 -4.98 -12.42
C GLY A 575 18.24 -3.80 -11.46
N ALA A 576 18.18 -2.57 -11.96
CA ALA A 576 18.21 -1.35 -11.16
C ALA A 576 16.93 -0.51 -11.30
N VAL A 577 16.69 0.33 -10.30
CA VAL A 577 15.80 1.49 -10.39
C VAL A 577 16.66 2.72 -10.62
N ILE A 578 16.30 3.51 -11.64
CA ILE A 578 17.00 4.76 -11.97
C ILE A 578 16.38 5.89 -11.15
N GLU A 579 17.20 6.63 -10.43
CA GLU A 579 16.86 7.93 -9.87
C GLU A 579 17.46 9.03 -10.77
N PHE A 580 16.60 9.85 -11.37
CA PHE A 580 17.01 11.00 -12.16
C PHE A 580 17.13 12.24 -11.27
N CYS A 581 18.29 12.91 -11.31
CA CYS A 581 18.56 14.08 -10.50
C CYS A 581 19.46 15.11 -11.24
N GLY A 582 19.83 16.19 -10.57
CA GLY A 582 20.61 17.30 -11.15
C GLY A 582 19.76 18.51 -11.52
N SER A 583 20.41 19.64 -11.81
CA SER A 583 19.76 20.93 -12.02
C SER A 583 18.82 20.94 -13.23
N VAL A 584 19.17 20.21 -14.30
CA VAL A 584 18.31 20.09 -15.47
C VAL A 584 17.00 19.41 -15.09
N ILE A 585 17.09 18.27 -14.40
CA ILE A 585 15.92 17.45 -14.04
C ILE A 585 14.99 18.20 -13.07
N ARG A 586 15.55 18.89 -12.06
CA ARG A 586 14.77 19.74 -11.15
C ARG A 586 14.05 20.87 -11.90
N GLY A 587 14.64 21.40 -12.96
CA GLY A 587 14.05 22.48 -13.78
C GLY A 587 12.90 22.04 -14.69
N LEU A 588 12.67 20.74 -14.88
CA LEU A 588 11.63 20.20 -15.76
C LEU A 588 10.23 20.30 -15.13
N SER A 589 9.23 20.56 -15.98
CA SER A 589 7.80 20.42 -15.66
C SER A 589 7.43 18.96 -15.32
N MET A 590 6.26 18.73 -14.71
CA MET A 590 5.80 17.37 -14.41
C MET A 590 5.59 16.54 -15.67
N GLU A 591 5.08 17.13 -16.75
CA GLU A 591 4.90 16.51 -18.06
C GLU A 591 6.24 16.04 -18.64
N ALA A 592 7.26 16.88 -18.54
CA ALA A 592 8.61 16.55 -18.98
C ALA A 592 9.24 15.44 -18.13
N ARG A 593 9.08 15.48 -16.80
CA ARG A 593 9.52 14.43 -15.87
C ARG A 593 8.86 13.08 -16.17
N MET A 594 7.55 13.08 -16.41
CA MET A 594 6.80 11.88 -16.81
C MET A 594 7.32 11.29 -18.12
N SER A 595 7.67 12.12 -19.09
CA SER A 595 8.28 11.67 -20.35
C SER A 595 9.62 10.97 -20.13
N MET A 596 10.43 11.45 -19.19
CA MET A 596 11.71 10.83 -18.83
C MET A 596 11.52 9.50 -18.11
N CYS A 597 10.70 9.46 -17.06
CA CYS A 597 10.46 8.22 -16.31
C CYS A 597 9.77 7.16 -17.17
N ASN A 598 8.91 7.54 -18.12
CA ASN A 598 8.34 6.62 -19.12
C ASN A 598 9.43 5.84 -19.84
N MET A 599 10.47 6.51 -20.31
CA MET A 599 11.53 5.91 -21.12
C MET A 599 12.66 5.24 -20.31
N SER A 600 12.55 5.14 -18.98
CA SER A 600 13.50 4.38 -18.17
C SER A 600 13.52 2.89 -18.55
N ILE A 601 12.38 2.37 -19.04
CA ILE A 601 12.24 0.98 -19.49
C ILE A 601 13.06 0.73 -20.76
N GLU A 602 13.15 1.71 -21.66
CA GLU A 602 13.99 1.61 -22.85
C GLU A 602 15.49 1.62 -22.52
N ALA A 603 15.90 2.08 -21.33
CA ALA A 603 17.23 1.88 -20.77
C ALA A 603 17.42 0.52 -20.05
N GLY A 604 16.38 -0.32 -20.03
CA GLY A 604 16.38 -1.63 -19.37
C GLY A 604 16.17 -1.58 -17.86
N ALA A 605 15.85 -0.41 -17.29
CA ALA A 605 15.59 -0.27 -15.87
C ALA A 605 14.22 -0.82 -15.47
N ARG A 606 14.09 -1.21 -14.20
CA ARG A 606 12.81 -1.66 -13.64
C ARG A 606 11.83 -0.52 -13.48
N ALA A 607 12.32 0.64 -13.06
CA ALA A 607 11.56 1.87 -12.86
C ALA A 607 12.48 3.09 -12.97
N GLY A 608 11.89 4.27 -13.18
CA GLY A 608 12.56 5.56 -13.15
C GLY A 608 11.87 6.48 -12.16
N MET A 609 12.61 7.10 -11.24
CA MET A 609 12.07 7.91 -10.15
C MET A 609 12.70 9.30 -10.15
N ILE A 610 11.91 10.32 -9.83
CA ILE A 610 12.35 11.70 -9.59
C ILE A 610 11.82 12.13 -8.23
N ALA A 611 12.68 12.74 -7.40
CA ALA A 611 12.28 13.21 -6.08
C ALA A 611 11.17 14.28 -6.22
N PRO A 612 10.08 14.17 -5.43
CA PRO A 612 9.01 15.16 -5.47
C PRO A 612 9.50 16.48 -4.87
N ASP A 613 9.08 17.59 -5.48
CA ASP A 613 9.41 18.96 -5.06
C ASP A 613 8.21 19.89 -5.28
N GLU A 614 8.42 21.20 -5.16
CA GLU A 614 7.36 22.19 -5.35
C GLU A 614 6.64 22.06 -6.71
N ILE A 615 7.34 21.69 -7.79
CA ILE A 615 6.72 21.49 -9.11
C ILE A 615 5.73 20.31 -9.04
N THR A 616 6.08 19.26 -8.32
CA THR A 616 5.18 18.12 -8.06
C THR A 616 3.97 18.56 -7.23
N PHE A 617 4.18 19.34 -6.17
CA PHE A 617 3.08 19.76 -5.28
C PHE A 617 2.11 20.70 -5.98
N GLU A 618 2.59 21.64 -6.79
CA GLU A 618 1.74 22.52 -7.59
C GLU A 618 0.89 21.73 -8.60
N TYR A 619 1.45 20.73 -9.26
CA TYR A 619 0.71 19.90 -10.21
C TYR A 619 -0.46 19.13 -9.56
N LEU A 620 -0.29 18.74 -8.29
CA LEU A 620 -1.29 17.98 -7.53
C LEU A 620 -2.43 18.84 -6.99
N LYS A 621 -2.27 20.16 -6.95
CA LYS A 621 -3.33 21.05 -6.45
C LYS A 621 -4.58 20.94 -7.31
N GLY A 622 -5.72 20.74 -6.67
CA GLY A 622 -7.02 20.64 -7.34
C GLY A 622 -7.26 19.34 -8.10
N ARG A 623 -6.35 18.35 -8.02
CA ARG A 623 -6.57 17.03 -8.62
C ARG A 623 -7.66 16.28 -7.84
N PRO A 624 -8.64 15.64 -8.52
CA PRO A 624 -9.81 15.05 -7.88
C PRO A 624 -9.55 14.09 -6.72
N LEU A 625 -8.46 13.31 -6.79
CA LEU A 625 -8.07 12.34 -5.77
C LEU A 625 -6.88 12.76 -4.91
N ALA A 626 -6.31 13.93 -5.15
CA ALA A 626 -5.34 14.48 -4.22
C ALA A 626 -6.08 15.00 -2.97
N PRO A 627 -5.41 15.05 -1.80
CA PRO A 627 -5.98 15.73 -0.64
C PRO A 627 -6.42 17.16 -1.00
N LYS A 628 -7.53 17.63 -0.44
CA LYS A 628 -8.01 18.99 -0.71
C LYS A 628 -6.94 20.01 -0.32
N TYR A 629 -6.56 20.87 -1.27
CA TYR A 629 -5.53 21.89 -1.04
C TYR A 629 -5.84 22.75 0.20
N GLY A 630 -4.82 22.99 1.02
CA GLY A 630 -4.93 23.77 2.26
C GLY A 630 -5.58 23.04 3.44
N SER A 631 -6.05 21.80 3.26
CA SER A 631 -6.55 20.98 4.38
C SER A 631 -5.42 20.47 5.27
N THR A 632 -5.76 20.05 6.48
CA THR A 632 -4.82 19.37 7.39
C THR A 632 -4.19 18.12 6.75
N GLU A 633 -4.98 17.40 5.95
CA GLU A 633 -4.51 16.21 5.23
C GLU A 633 -3.52 16.58 4.12
N TRP A 634 -3.76 17.65 3.37
CA TRP A 634 -2.81 18.18 2.40
C TRP A 634 -1.47 18.55 3.05
N ASN A 635 -1.50 19.25 4.18
CA ASN A 635 -0.27 19.65 4.87
C ASN A 635 0.52 18.42 5.37
N LYS A 636 -0.17 17.40 5.89
CA LYS A 636 0.46 16.13 6.26
C LYS A 636 1.06 15.42 5.04
N ALA A 637 0.34 15.40 3.93
CA ALA A 637 0.79 14.78 2.69
C ALA A 637 2.04 15.49 2.14
N VAL A 638 2.04 16.82 2.06
CA VAL A 638 3.21 17.62 1.62
C VAL A 638 4.42 17.41 2.53
N ASN A 639 4.23 17.37 3.85
CA ASN A 639 5.32 17.09 4.78
C ASN A 639 5.91 15.69 4.54
N HIS A 640 5.06 14.68 4.35
CA HIS A 640 5.50 13.33 4.00
C HIS A 640 6.25 13.33 2.66
N TRP A 641 5.67 13.92 1.62
CA TRP A 641 6.25 13.95 0.28
C TRP A 641 7.61 14.65 0.25
N SER A 642 7.75 15.76 0.98
CA SER A 642 9.01 16.51 1.09
C SER A 642 10.14 15.71 1.76
N SER A 643 9.80 14.69 2.57
CA SER A 643 10.79 13.83 3.23
C SER A 643 11.37 12.72 2.34
N LEU A 644 10.81 12.53 1.14
CA LEU A 644 11.14 11.40 0.25
C LEU A 644 12.44 11.59 -0.55
N ALA A 645 12.93 12.83 -0.70
CA ALA A 645 14.19 13.09 -1.40
C ALA A 645 15.33 12.26 -0.79
N SER A 646 16.23 11.73 -1.63
CA SER A 646 17.37 10.94 -1.18
C SER A 646 18.21 11.69 -0.14
N ASP A 647 18.62 10.98 0.90
CA ASP A 647 19.44 11.55 1.96
C ASP A 647 20.84 11.91 1.42
N GLU A 648 21.45 12.95 1.99
CA GLU A 648 22.84 13.29 1.67
C GLU A 648 23.76 12.10 2.02
N GLY A 649 24.58 11.67 1.06
CA GLY A 649 25.45 10.51 1.22
C GLY A 649 24.79 9.15 0.93
N ALA A 650 23.56 9.11 0.37
CA ALA A 650 22.92 7.87 -0.04
C ALA A 650 23.76 7.07 -1.05
N PHE A 651 23.77 5.75 -0.89
CA PHE A 651 24.56 4.84 -1.73
C PHE A 651 23.84 4.49 -3.03
N TYR A 652 24.55 4.61 -4.16
CA TYR A 652 24.09 4.17 -5.47
C TYR A 652 25.07 3.15 -6.04
N ASP A 653 24.56 1.98 -6.46
CA ASP A 653 25.34 0.93 -7.11
C ASP A 653 25.99 1.40 -8.42
N LYS A 654 25.33 2.32 -9.13
CA LYS A 654 25.83 2.92 -10.37
C LYS A 654 25.50 4.40 -10.43
N THR A 655 26.45 5.23 -10.85
CA THR A 655 26.23 6.66 -11.10
C THR A 655 26.67 7.00 -12.51
N VAL A 656 25.84 7.77 -13.22
CA VAL A 656 26.15 8.40 -14.51
C VAL A 656 25.91 9.90 -14.35
N VAL A 657 26.91 10.71 -14.71
CA VAL A 657 26.83 12.18 -14.64
C VAL A 657 26.99 12.74 -16.05
N LEU A 658 26.08 13.63 -16.44
CA LEU A 658 26.04 14.26 -17.76
C LEU A 658 25.87 15.77 -17.61
N GLU A 659 26.42 16.51 -18.57
CA GLU A 659 26.29 17.96 -18.66
C GLU A 659 25.19 18.32 -19.68
N GLY A 660 24.20 19.09 -19.24
CA GLY A 660 23.04 19.48 -20.05
C GLY A 660 23.42 20.23 -21.34
N LYS A 661 24.51 21.01 -21.30
CA LYS A 661 25.02 21.78 -22.44
C LYS A 661 25.49 20.90 -23.60
N ASP A 662 25.85 19.64 -23.32
CA ASP A 662 26.37 18.69 -24.31
C ASP A 662 25.24 17.91 -25.01
N ILE A 663 24.00 18.05 -24.51
CA ILE A 663 22.82 17.40 -25.09
C ILE A 663 22.29 18.28 -26.22
N ILE A 664 22.36 17.77 -27.45
CA ILE A 664 21.84 18.41 -28.67
C ILE A 664 20.50 17.73 -29.01
N PRO A 665 19.59 18.35 -29.79
CA PRO A 665 18.37 17.67 -30.21
C PRO A 665 18.69 16.31 -30.83
N THR A 666 18.11 15.25 -30.27
CA THR A 666 18.56 13.85 -30.43
C THR A 666 17.44 13.00 -31.01
N LEU A 667 17.79 12.11 -31.95
CA LEU A 667 16.84 11.16 -32.54
C LEU A 667 17.50 9.81 -32.79
N THR A 668 16.67 8.80 -33.05
CA THR A 668 17.15 7.46 -33.43
C THR A 668 17.40 7.36 -34.93
N TRP A 669 18.51 6.75 -35.35
CA TRP A 669 18.79 6.41 -36.76
C TRP A 669 18.48 4.95 -37.09
N GLY A 670 18.61 4.05 -36.11
CA GLY A 670 18.49 2.60 -36.26
C GLY A 670 17.12 2.03 -35.85
N THR A 671 17.11 0.78 -35.39
CA THR A 671 15.90 0.01 -35.02
C THR A 671 15.74 -0.19 -33.52
N SER A 672 16.59 0.44 -32.71
CA SER A 672 16.52 0.41 -31.25
C SER A 672 16.52 1.83 -30.64
N PRO A 673 15.90 2.05 -29.47
CA PRO A 673 15.98 3.32 -28.74
C PRO A 673 17.38 3.76 -28.35
N GLN A 674 18.38 2.86 -28.33
CA GLN A 674 19.79 3.21 -28.11
C GLN A 674 20.53 3.67 -29.35
N ASP A 675 19.96 3.45 -30.55
CA ASP A 675 20.61 3.80 -31.82
C ASP A 675 20.39 5.29 -32.11
N VAL A 676 20.92 6.14 -31.23
CA VAL A 676 20.69 7.59 -31.24
C VAL A 676 21.89 8.36 -31.76
N ILE A 677 21.60 9.53 -32.34
CA ILE A 677 22.60 10.50 -32.76
C ILE A 677 22.00 11.92 -32.67
N PRO A 678 22.83 12.97 -32.50
CA PRO A 678 22.36 14.34 -32.68
C PRO A 678 21.80 14.57 -34.09
N ILE A 679 20.79 15.43 -34.23
CA ILE A 679 20.23 15.80 -35.55
C ILE A 679 21.27 16.42 -36.50
N SER A 680 22.37 16.94 -35.98
CA SER A 680 23.52 17.44 -36.76
C SER A 680 24.50 16.35 -37.22
N GLY A 681 24.28 15.09 -36.83
CA GLY A 681 25.14 13.96 -37.18
C GLY A 681 24.84 13.33 -38.54
N VAL A 682 25.54 12.23 -38.81
CA VAL A 682 25.41 11.40 -40.03
C VAL A 682 25.09 9.95 -39.65
N VAL A 683 24.40 9.22 -40.53
CA VAL A 683 24.11 7.79 -40.34
C VAL A 683 25.43 7.02 -40.14
N PRO A 684 25.61 6.25 -39.05
CA PRO A 684 26.83 5.49 -38.82
C PRO A 684 26.93 4.27 -39.76
N GLY A 685 28.15 3.84 -40.02
CA GLY A 685 28.49 2.62 -40.74
C GLY A 685 28.96 1.49 -39.82
N PRO A 686 29.03 0.25 -40.32
CA PRO A 686 29.52 -0.89 -39.53
C PRO A 686 30.95 -0.70 -39.03
N ASP A 687 31.78 0.05 -39.74
CA ASP A 687 33.18 0.30 -39.38
C ASP A 687 33.33 1.33 -38.23
N ASP A 688 32.25 2.00 -37.81
CA ASP A 688 32.23 2.90 -36.65
C ASP A 688 32.11 2.16 -35.31
N PHE A 689 31.97 0.82 -35.33
CA PHE A 689 31.83 -0.01 -34.14
C PHE A 689 32.96 -1.03 -34.06
N GLU A 690 33.60 -1.18 -32.90
CA GLU A 690 34.69 -2.16 -32.71
C GLU A 690 34.16 -3.59 -32.54
N ASP A 691 33.03 -3.76 -31.83
CA ASP A 691 32.43 -5.06 -31.54
C ASP A 691 31.69 -5.66 -32.74
N GLU A 692 32.03 -6.90 -33.12
CA GLU A 692 31.46 -7.59 -34.29
C GLU A 692 29.95 -7.79 -34.19
N SER A 693 29.40 -7.98 -32.98
CA SER A 693 27.95 -8.11 -32.79
C SER A 693 27.24 -6.78 -33.11
N ARG A 694 27.83 -5.65 -32.69
CA ARG A 694 27.35 -4.30 -33.05
C ARG A 694 27.51 -4.00 -34.53
N LYS A 695 28.58 -4.46 -35.19
CA LYS A 695 28.73 -4.32 -36.64
C LYS A 695 27.61 -5.02 -37.39
N LEU A 696 27.28 -6.25 -36.99
CA LEU A 696 26.20 -7.02 -37.61
C LEU A 696 24.83 -6.39 -37.35
N ALA A 697 24.58 -5.92 -36.12
CA ALA A 697 23.37 -5.20 -35.77
C ALA A 697 23.22 -3.91 -36.58
N CYS A 698 24.30 -3.13 -36.76
CA CYS A 698 24.33 -1.95 -37.60
C CYS A 698 23.98 -2.28 -39.06
N LYS A 699 24.59 -3.32 -39.65
CA LYS A 699 24.27 -3.77 -41.02
C LYS A 699 22.78 -4.07 -41.19
N ARG A 700 22.20 -4.84 -40.26
CA ARG A 700 20.77 -5.16 -40.26
C ARG A 700 19.90 -3.92 -40.10
N ALA A 701 20.25 -3.02 -39.19
CA ALA A 701 19.50 -1.78 -38.97
C ALA A 701 19.52 -0.90 -40.22
N LEU A 702 20.66 -0.76 -40.89
CA LEU A 702 20.78 0.01 -42.15
C LEU A 702 19.93 -0.59 -43.26
N GLU A 703 19.94 -1.92 -43.42
CA GLU A 703 19.11 -2.62 -44.41
C GLU A 703 17.62 -2.42 -44.12
N TYR A 704 17.19 -2.68 -42.88
CA TYR A 704 15.80 -2.51 -42.47
C TYR A 704 15.33 -1.07 -42.65
N MET A 705 16.10 -0.13 -42.11
CA MET A 705 15.81 1.30 -42.18
C MET A 705 16.00 1.87 -43.58
N GLY A 706 16.61 1.13 -44.52
CA GLY A 706 16.91 1.62 -45.87
C GLY A 706 17.76 2.89 -45.85
N LEU A 707 18.82 2.89 -45.04
CA LEU A 707 19.75 4.01 -44.87
C LEU A 707 21.13 3.66 -45.42
N THR A 708 21.84 4.67 -45.90
CA THR A 708 23.24 4.56 -46.34
C THR A 708 24.14 5.21 -45.30
N ALA A 709 25.25 4.57 -44.95
CA ALA A 709 26.24 5.13 -44.03
C ALA A 709 26.80 6.46 -44.57
N GLY A 710 27.05 7.41 -43.67
CA GLY A 710 27.53 8.76 -43.99
C GLY A 710 26.45 9.74 -44.46
N THR A 711 25.21 9.31 -44.69
CA THR A 711 24.11 10.24 -45.04
C THR A 711 23.82 11.20 -43.88
N PRO A 712 23.82 12.53 -44.07
CA PRO A 712 23.40 13.46 -43.03
C PRO A 712 21.97 13.21 -42.58
N MET A 713 21.73 13.22 -41.27
CA MET A 713 20.39 12.90 -40.74
C MET A 713 19.31 13.83 -41.32
N LYS A 714 19.64 15.11 -41.53
CA LYS A 714 18.74 16.13 -42.10
C LYS A 714 18.31 15.87 -43.56
N GLU A 715 18.99 14.98 -44.28
CA GLU A 715 18.67 14.66 -45.67
C GLU A 715 17.63 13.54 -45.81
N ILE A 716 17.35 12.82 -44.72
CA ILE A 716 16.46 11.65 -44.73
C ILE A 716 15.00 12.08 -44.87
N PRO A 717 14.30 11.70 -45.96
CA PRO A 717 12.90 12.04 -46.17
C PRO A 717 11.99 11.18 -45.30
N VAL A 718 10.88 11.77 -44.83
CA VAL A 718 9.83 11.07 -44.07
C VAL A 718 8.53 11.02 -44.86
N ASP A 719 7.76 9.95 -44.68
CA ASP A 719 6.45 9.74 -45.30
C ASP A 719 5.30 10.12 -44.36
N LYS A 720 5.47 9.85 -43.06
CA LYS A 720 4.44 10.07 -42.04
C LYS A 720 5.00 10.76 -40.81
N VAL A 721 4.14 11.48 -40.10
CA VAL A 721 4.48 12.11 -38.81
C VAL A 721 3.43 11.74 -37.77
N PHE A 722 3.89 11.28 -36.61
CA PHE A 722 3.06 10.91 -35.48
C PHE A 722 3.49 11.66 -34.22
N ILE A 723 2.59 12.51 -33.71
CA ILE A 723 2.72 13.19 -32.42
C ILE A 723 1.65 12.64 -31.48
N GLY A 724 2.06 12.01 -30.39
CA GLY A 724 1.17 11.39 -29.41
C GLY A 724 1.88 10.35 -28.53
N SER A 725 1.12 9.36 -28.07
CA SER A 725 1.51 8.28 -27.12
C SER A 725 1.63 8.70 -25.64
N CYS A 726 1.73 7.72 -24.73
CA CYS A 726 1.96 7.96 -23.30
C CYS A 726 3.23 8.78 -23.01
N THR A 727 4.21 8.78 -23.93
CA THR A 727 5.45 9.52 -23.76
C THR A 727 5.23 11.01 -23.99
N ASN A 728 4.62 11.42 -25.11
CA ASN A 728 4.54 12.83 -25.52
C ASN A 728 3.18 13.22 -26.14
N ALA A 729 2.12 13.11 -25.35
CA ALA A 729 0.76 13.52 -25.73
C ALA A 729 0.08 14.44 -24.70
N ARG A 730 0.86 15.06 -23.80
CA ARG A 730 0.33 15.97 -22.78
C ARG A 730 0.23 17.38 -23.35
N ILE A 731 -0.47 18.27 -22.65
CA ILE A 731 -0.75 19.62 -23.16
C ILE A 731 0.53 20.40 -23.53
N GLU A 732 1.61 20.26 -22.76
CA GLU A 732 2.89 20.92 -23.06
C GLU A 732 3.55 20.40 -24.34
N ASP A 733 3.45 19.10 -24.62
CA ASP A 733 3.95 18.49 -25.86
C ASP A 733 3.23 19.07 -27.07
N LEU A 734 1.90 19.20 -26.98
CA LEU A 734 1.06 19.76 -28.03
C LEU A 734 1.34 21.25 -28.24
N ARG A 735 1.54 22.01 -27.15
CA ARG A 735 1.98 23.43 -27.22
C ARG A 735 3.36 23.58 -27.85
N ALA A 736 4.29 22.67 -27.57
CA ALA A 736 5.63 22.71 -28.15
C ALA A 736 5.58 22.46 -29.66
N ALA A 737 4.83 21.45 -30.10
CA ALA A 737 4.62 21.17 -31.52
C ALA A 737 3.85 22.29 -32.23
N SER A 738 2.80 22.85 -31.63
CA SER A 738 1.98 23.90 -32.26
C SER A 738 2.77 25.17 -32.54
N LYS A 739 3.74 25.54 -31.69
CA LYS A 739 4.65 26.68 -31.91
C LYS A 739 5.47 26.54 -33.19
N VAL A 740 5.84 25.31 -33.58
CA VAL A 740 6.60 25.03 -34.80
C VAL A 740 5.69 25.10 -36.03
N VAL A 741 4.47 24.60 -35.88
CA VAL A 741 3.48 24.39 -36.94
C VAL A 741 2.72 25.68 -37.31
N LYS A 742 2.51 26.60 -36.35
CA LYS A 742 1.69 27.80 -36.52
C LYS A 742 2.05 28.61 -37.77
N GLY A 743 1.05 28.78 -38.65
CA GLY A 743 1.16 29.55 -39.88
C GLY A 743 1.93 28.87 -41.02
N LYS A 744 2.27 27.58 -40.87
CA LYS A 744 2.98 26.78 -41.88
C LYS A 744 2.05 25.68 -42.41
N LYS A 745 2.47 24.93 -43.42
CA LYS A 745 1.73 23.80 -44.00
C LYS A 745 2.61 22.55 -44.00
N VAL A 746 2.01 21.40 -43.77
CA VAL A 746 2.64 20.09 -43.92
C VAL A 746 3.18 19.95 -45.36
N ALA A 747 4.39 19.44 -45.50
CA ALA A 747 5.06 19.29 -46.79
C ALA A 747 4.33 18.30 -47.70
N ALA A 748 4.35 18.56 -49.01
CA ALA A 748 3.59 17.80 -49.99
C ALA A 748 3.96 16.31 -50.08
N ASN A 749 5.17 15.92 -49.66
CA ASN A 749 5.61 14.52 -49.63
C ASN A 749 5.15 13.76 -48.37
N ILE A 750 4.63 14.45 -47.36
CA ILE A 750 4.06 13.80 -46.17
C ILE A 750 2.69 13.25 -46.54
N LYS A 751 2.57 11.92 -46.53
CA LYS A 751 1.33 11.21 -46.83
C LYS A 751 0.29 11.36 -45.71
N ARG A 752 0.75 11.41 -44.46
CA ARG A 752 -0.12 11.54 -43.28
C ARG A 752 0.64 12.15 -42.10
N ALA A 753 0.10 13.23 -41.54
CA ALA A 753 0.60 13.83 -40.30
C ALA A 753 -0.54 13.81 -39.28
N MET A 754 -0.33 13.24 -38.10
CA MET A 754 -1.38 13.08 -37.09
C MET A 754 -0.92 13.55 -35.72
N VAL A 755 -1.88 14.12 -34.98
CA VAL A 755 -1.72 14.51 -33.58
C VAL A 755 -2.80 13.83 -32.75
N VAL A 756 -2.37 13.08 -31.75
CA VAL A 756 -3.22 12.28 -30.86
C VAL A 756 -3.05 12.79 -29.43
N PRO A 757 -4.07 13.46 -28.86
CA PRO A 757 -4.07 13.84 -27.44
C PRO A 757 -3.99 12.63 -26.52
N GLY A 758 -3.39 12.82 -25.33
CA GLY A 758 -3.19 11.74 -24.38
C GLY A 758 -4.43 11.27 -23.64
N SER A 759 -5.39 12.18 -23.45
CA SER A 759 -6.69 11.93 -22.83
C SER A 759 -7.74 12.89 -23.39
N GLY A 760 -9.01 12.62 -23.12
CA GLY A 760 -10.10 13.53 -23.45
C GLY A 760 -9.97 14.88 -22.72
N LEU A 761 -9.38 14.91 -21.51
CA LEU A 761 -9.11 16.16 -20.80
C LEU A 761 -8.00 16.99 -21.48
N VAL A 762 -6.92 16.35 -21.94
CA VAL A 762 -5.89 17.06 -22.74
C VAL A 762 -6.50 17.60 -24.04
N LYS A 763 -7.36 16.80 -24.69
CA LYS A 763 -8.04 17.18 -25.92
C LYS A 763 -8.93 18.42 -25.70
N GLU A 764 -9.79 18.39 -24.69
CA GLU A 764 -10.67 19.49 -24.31
C GLU A 764 -9.86 20.76 -24.02
N GLN A 765 -8.77 20.64 -23.25
CA GLN A 765 -7.87 21.75 -22.96
C GLN A 765 -7.19 22.29 -24.23
N ALA A 766 -6.70 21.43 -25.12
CA ALA A 766 -6.04 21.83 -26.34
C ALA A 766 -7.00 22.54 -27.32
N GLU A 767 -8.25 22.10 -27.38
CA GLU A 767 -9.31 22.72 -28.18
C GLU A 767 -9.72 24.08 -27.59
N ALA A 768 -9.82 24.20 -26.27
CA ALA A 768 -10.05 25.47 -25.59
C ALA A 768 -8.92 26.49 -25.84
N GLU A 769 -7.67 26.02 -25.94
CA GLU A 769 -6.50 26.83 -26.28
C GLU A 769 -6.35 27.11 -27.79
N GLY A 770 -7.20 26.50 -28.64
CA GLY A 770 -7.16 26.63 -30.10
C GLY A 770 -5.98 25.93 -30.78
N LEU A 771 -5.35 24.96 -30.11
CA LEU A 771 -4.22 24.20 -30.65
C LEU A 771 -4.66 23.25 -31.77
N ASP A 772 -5.86 22.68 -31.64
CA ASP A 772 -6.51 21.85 -32.66
C ASP A 772 -6.61 22.57 -34.01
N LYS A 773 -6.98 23.86 -33.99
CA LYS A 773 -7.08 24.72 -35.18
C LYS A 773 -5.71 24.94 -35.80
N ILE A 774 -4.68 25.21 -34.98
CA ILE A 774 -3.30 25.37 -35.48
C ILE A 774 -2.83 24.12 -36.24
N PHE A 775 -3.11 22.94 -35.69
CA PHE A 775 -2.74 21.67 -36.33
C PHE A 775 -3.54 21.39 -37.60
N THR A 776 -4.87 21.51 -37.53
CA THR A 776 -5.77 21.26 -38.68
C THR A 776 -5.55 22.26 -39.81
N ASP A 777 -5.38 23.54 -39.50
CA ASP A 777 -5.02 24.58 -40.48
C ASP A 777 -3.71 24.25 -41.17
N SER A 778 -2.77 23.58 -40.51
CA SER A 778 -1.49 23.23 -41.10
C SER A 778 -1.53 21.93 -41.89
N GLY A 779 -2.62 21.15 -41.81
CA GLY A 779 -2.82 19.89 -42.51
C GLY A 779 -2.57 18.64 -41.66
N PHE A 780 -2.48 18.76 -40.34
CA PHE A 780 -2.46 17.60 -39.46
C PHE A 780 -3.88 17.07 -39.22
N GLU A 781 -3.99 15.74 -39.09
CA GLU A 781 -5.18 15.11 -38.55
C GLU A 781 -5.24 15.28 -37.03
N TRP A 782 -6.32 15.90 -36.55
CA TRP A 782 -6.64 15.98 -35.13
C TRP A 782 -7.47 14.76 -34.71
N ARG A 783 -6.94 13.93 -33.80
CA ARG A 783 -7.50 12.61 -33.47
C ARG A 783 -8.14 12.57 -32.08
N GLU A 784 -8.77 11.43 -31.76
CA GLU A 784 -9.27 11.10 -30.42
C GLU A 784 -8.19 10.44 -29.56
N ALA A 785 -8.34 10.49 -28.23
CA ALA A 785 -7.33 9.99 -27.30
C ALA A 785 -7.16 8.46 -27.34
N GLY A 786 -5.92 7.99 -27.39
CA GLY A 786 -5.56 6.57 -27.37
C GLY A 786 -4.09 6.31 -27.71
N CYS A 787 -3.63 5.07 -27.54
CA CYS A 787 -2.23 4.71 -27.83
C CYS A 787 -1.86 4.89 -29.31
N SER A 788 -2.82 4.77 -30.23
CA SER A 788 -2.63 4.96 -31.67
C SER A 788 -1.44 4.14 -32.21
N MET A 789 -0.63 4.74 -33.07
CA MET A 789 0.53 4.14 -33.73
C MET A 789 1.66 3.75 -32.77
N CYS A 790 1.60 4.09 -31.47
CA CYS A 790 2.66 3.72 -30.51
C CYS A 790 2.86 2.20 -30.40
N LEU A 791 1.76 1.44 -30.44
CA LEU A 791 1.75 -0.02 -30.38
C LEU A 791 1.26 -0.65 -31.69
N GLY A 792 0.48 0.07 -32.51
CA GLY A 792 -0.01 -0.42 -33.80
C GLY A 792 -1.03 -1.57 -33.68
N MET A 793 -1.76 -1.66 -32.56
CA MET A 793 -2.84 -2.64 -32.36
C MET A 793 -4.20 -2.15 -32.87
N ASN A 794 -4.35 -0.84 -33.06
CA ASN A 794 -5.50 -0.19 -33.66
C ASN A 794 -5.19 0.15 -35.15
N PRO A 795 -6.17 0.70 -35.91
CA PRO A 795 -5.98 0.96 -37.35
C PRO A 795 -4.87 1.96 -37.72
N ASP A 796 -4.30 2.72 -36.77
CA ASP A 796 -3.18 3.62 -37.06
C ASP A 796 -1.85 2.85 -37.19
N ILE A 797 -1.51 2.46 -38.42
CA ILE A 797 -0.28 1.73 -38.74
C ILE A 797 0.52 2.35 -39.91
N LEU A 798 1.81 2.01 -39.97
CA LEU A 798 2.69 2.23 -41.12
C LEU A 798 2.49 1.13 -42.15
N SER A 799 2.47 1.51 -43.42
CA SER A 799 2.57 0.54 -44.52
C SER A 799 4.03 0.11 -44.70
N PRO A 800 4.30 -1.05 -45.34
CA PRO A 800 5.65 -1.53 -45.56
C PRO A 800 6.57 -0.47 -46.18
N ARG A 801 7.75 -0.29 -45.58
CA ARG A 801 8.82 0.64 -45.98
C ARG A 801 8.53 2.14 -45.82
N GLU A 802 7.35 2.51 -45.32
CA GLU A 802 7.08 3.92 -44.97
C GLU A 802 7.93 4.36 -43.79
N ARG A 803 8.44 5.60 -43.86
CA ARG A 803 9.25 6.20 -42.82
C ARG A 803 8.45 7.20 -41.97
N CYS A 804 8.51 7.05 -40.66
CA CYS A 804 7.80 7.88 -39.70
C CYS A 804 8.76 8.69 -38.82
N ALA A 805 8.49 10.00 -38.69
CA ALA A 805 8.96 10.79 -37.55
C ALA A 805 7.95 10.65 -36.41
N SER A 806 8.34 9.96 -35.34
CA SER A 806 7.44 9.53 -34.26
C SER A 806 7.89 10.08 -32.91
N THR A 807 6.93 10.51 -32.09
CA THR A 807 7.17 10.88 -30.69
C THR A 807 6.97 9.71 -29.71
N SER A 808 6.75 8.49 -30.21
CA SER A 808 6.65 7.27 -29.40
C SER A 808 7.96 6.91 -28.69
N ASN A 809 7.95 5.87 -27.85
CA ASN A 809 9.12 5.40 -27.09
C ASN A 809 9.88 4.23 -27.75
N ARG A 810 9.27 3.48 -28.68
CA ARG A 810 9.87 2.30 -29.32
C ARG A 810 9.81 2.36 -30.84
N ASN A 811 10.94 1.99 -31.47
CA ASN A 811 11.12 1.88 -32.92
C ASN A 811 11.63 0.48 -33.36
N PHE A 812 11.41 -0.55 -32.54
CA PHE A 812 11.72 -1.93 -32.92
C PHE A 812 11.03 -2.32 -34.23
N GLU A 813 11.67 -3.21 -34.98
CA GLU A 813 11.17 -3.69 -36.26
C GLU A 813 9.72 -4.21 -36.13
N GLY A 814 8.81 -3.68 -36.95
CA GLY A 814 7.42 -4.13 -36.96
C GLY A 814 6.53 -3.56 -35.85
N ARG A 815 7.05 -2.65 -34.99
CA ARG A 815 6.31 -2.07 -33.85
C ARG A 815 5.14 -1.19 -34.27
N GLN A 816 5.32 -0.33 -35.26
CA GLN A 816 4.28 0.60 -35.73
C GLN A 816 3.56 0.11 -37.00
N GLY A 817 3.81 -1.14 -37.41
CA GLY A 817 3.37 -1.70 -38.68
C GLY A 817 4.45 -2.58 -39.31
N ALA A 818 4.06 -3.62 -40.05
CA ALA A 818 4.99 -4.55 -40.67
C ALA A 818 5.95 -3.81 -41.63
N GLN A 819 7.26 -4.02 -41.47
CA GLN A 819 8.32 -3.34 -42.23
C GLN A 819 8.30 -1.79 -42.18
N GLY A 820 7.61 -1.19 -41.22
CA GLY A 820 7.61 0.27 -41.01
C GLY A 820 8.93 0.75 -40.42
N ARG A 821 9.39 1.94 -40.84
CA ARG A 821 10.68 2.53 -40.45
C ARG A 821 10.46 3.73 -39.55
N THR A 822 10.86 3.66 -38.29
CA THR A 822 10.51 4.69 -37.31
C THR A 822 11.74 5.39 -36.76
N HIS A 823 11.71 6.73 -36.73
CA HIS A 823 12.64 7.58 -36.03
C HIS A 823 11.95 8.22 -34.83
N LEU A 824 12.45 7.93 -33.63
CA LEU A 824 12.02 8.54 -32.38
C LEU A 824 12.65 9.92 -32.21
N MET A 825 11.85 10.94 -31.91
CA MET A 825 12.30 12.31 -31.65
C MET A 825 11.28 13.09 -30.80
N SER A 826 11.62 14.34 -30.44
CA SER A 826 10.72 15.23 -29.69
C SER A 826 9.52 15.72 -30.50
N PRO A 827 8.39 16.10 -29.87
CA PRO A 827 7.21 16.64 -30.57
C PRO A 827 7.51 17.83 -31.46
N ALA A 828 8.35 18.76 -30.98
CA ALA A 828 8.72 19.94 -31.75
C ALA A 828 9.58 19.57 -32.97
N MET A 829 10.45 18.54 -32.87
CA MET A 829 11.23 18.05 -34.00
C MET A 829 10.38 17.26 -35.00
N ALA A 830 9.44 16.45 -34.53
CA ALA A 830 8.48 15.75 -35.40
C ALA A 830 7.60 16.75 -36.17
N ALA A 831 7.15 17.81 -35.50
CA ALA A 831 6.47 18.94 -36.14
C ALA A 831 7.34 19.63 -37.20
N ALA A 832 8.62 19.89 -36.91
CA ALA A 832 9.55 20.47 -37.89
C ALA A 832 9.71 19.53 -39.11
N ALA A 833 9.80 18.22 -38.88
CA ALA A 833 9.90 17.23 -39.94
C ALA A 833 8.63 17.19 -40.82
N ALA A 834 7.45 17.42 -40.24
CA ALA A 834 6.19 17.52 -40.99
C ALA A 834 6.18 18.72 -41.95
N ILE A 835 6.75 19.85 -41.54
CA ILE A 835 6.79 21.07 -42.35
C ILE A 835 7.87 20.98 -43.45
N VAL A 836 9.00 20.33 -43.17
CA VAL A 836 10.12 20.23 -44.11
C VAL A 836 9.99 19.03 -45.06
N GLY A 837 9.31 17.96 -44.65
CA GLY A 837 9.23 16.71 -45.40
C GLY A 837 10.41 15.76 -45.18
N LYS A 838 11.36 16.15 -44.34
CA LYS A 838 12.59 15.40 -43.98
C LYS A 838 12.84 15.55 -42.49
N LEU A 839 13.70 14.70 -41.92
CA LEU A 839 14.19 14.93 -40.55
C LEU A 839 14.79 16.35 -40.47
N SER A 840 14.43 17.12 -39.46
CA SER A 840 14.77 18.55 -39.41
C SER A 840 15.22 18.96 -38.01
N ASP A 841 16.20 19.86 -37.95
CA ASP A 841 16.63 20.47 -36.70
C ASP A 841 15.61 21.50 -36.23
N VAL A 842 15.02 21.26 -35.06
CA VAL A 842 13.97 22.11 -34.51
C VAL A 842 14.44 23.56 -34.28
N ARG A 843 15.75 23.76 -34.04
CA ARG A 843 16.35 25.09 -33.81
C ARG A 843 16.26 26.01 -35.02
N GLU A 844 16.06 25.46 -36.21
CA GLU A 844 15.88 26.23 -37.45
C GLU A 844 14.45 26.78 -37.58
N HIS A 845 13.50 26.27 -36.78
CA HIS A 845 12.07 26.57 -36.90
C HIS A 845 11.48 27.32 -35.71
N VAL A 846 12.17 27.32 -34.58
CA VAL A 846 11.78 28.01 -33.35
C VAL A 846 13.02 28.48 -32.58
N VAL A 847 12.93 29.67 -31.98
CA VAL A 847 13.82 30.09 -30.88
C VAL A 847 13.22 29.55 -29.59
N ALA A 848 13.26 28.22 -29.39
CA ALA A 848 12.68 27.58 -28.21
C ALA A 848 13.72 27.47 -27.08
N SER A 849 13.45 28.10 -25.94
CA SER A 849 14.08 27.76 -24.65
C SER A 849 13.55 26.41 -24.15
N PRO A 850 14.25 25.68 -23.26
CA PRO A 850 13.69 24.48 -22.66
C PRO A 850 12.37 24.85 -21.96
N VAL A 851 11.42 23.93 -21.85
CA VAL A 851 10.23 24.13 -20.99
C VAL A 851 10.71 24.05 -19.53
N LEU A 852 11.46 25.08 -19.10
CA LEU A 852 11.82 25.33 -17.72
C LEU A 852 10.61 25.97 -17.07
N GLY A 853 10.19 25.43 -15.92
CA GLY A 853 9.00 25.91 -15.23
C GLY A 853 9.12 27.39 -14.87
N LYS A 854 8.46 28.27 -15.62
CA LYS A 854 7.95 29.59 -15.19
C LYS A 854 7.06 30.21 -16.27
N VAL A 855 5.74 30.15 -16.09
CA VAL A 855 4.79 31.27 -16.27
C VAL A 855 3.52 30.96 -15.45
N GLN A 856 3.17 31.85 -14.51
CA GLN A 856 1.81 31.97 -13.97
C GLN A 856 0.87 32.53 -15.04
N PRO A 857 -0.28 31.89 -15.27
CA PRO A 857 -1.53 32.62 -15.41
C PRO A 857 -2.45 32.22 -14.26
N ARG A 858 -2.99 33.22 -13.54
CA ARG A 858 -4.15 33.01 -12.66
C ARG A 858 -5.25 32.33 -13.50
N VAL A 859 -5.65 31.15 -13.08
CA VAL A 859 -6.92 30.53 -13.48
C VAL A 859 -7.74 30.44 -12.21
N ASP A 860 -8.65 31.39 -12.03
CA ASP A 860 -9.71 31.26 -11.04
C ASP A 860 -10.66 30.18 -11.56
N VAL A 861 -10.51 28.96 -11.05
CA VAL A 861 -11.49 27.88 -11.26
C VAL A 861 -12.49 27.99 -10.11
N GLU A 862 -13.64 28.60 -10.38
CA GLU A 862 -14.78 28.52 -9.47
C GLU A 862 -15.24 27.06 -9.39
N ALA A 863 -15.19 26.51 -8.17
CA ALA A 863 -15.77 25.21 -7.88
C ALA A 863 -17.29 25.36 -7.75
N THR A 864 -18.04 24.93 -8.76
CA THR A 864 -19.50 24.78 -8.63
C THR A 864 -19.81 23.46 -7.92
N ALA A 865 -20.27 23.57 -6.68
CA ALA A 865 -20.97 22.50 -5.98
C ALA A 865 -22.46 22.81 -6.08
N ASP A 866 -23.21 21.99 -6.81
CA ASP A 866 -24.67 22.05 -6.82
C ASP A 866 -25.19 21.55 -5.47
N GLU A 867 -25.83 22.42 -4.69
CA GLU A 867 -26.75 22.04 -3.62
C GLU A 867 -28.18 21.92 -4.18
N PRO A 868 -28.99 20.96 -3.73
CA PRO A 868 -30.38 20.82 -4.18
C PRO A 868 -31.27 21.92 -3.57
N GLU A 869 -31.98 22.67 -4.43
CA GLU A 869 -32.71 23.90 -4.08
C GLU A 869 -34.16 23.73 -3.58
N THR A 870 -34.72 22.52 -3.36
CA THR A 870 -36.15 22.41 -3.00
C THR A 870 -36.53 21.30 -2.01
N GLU A 871 -37.46 21.63 -1.09
CA GLU A 871 -38.05 20.71 -0.09
C GLU A 871 -38.80 19.51 -0.72
N ASP A 872 -39.22 19.60 -1.98
CA ASP A 872 -39.94 18.54 -2.70
C ASP A 872 -39.04 17.34 -3.11
N GLU A 873 -37.71 17.50 -3.13
CA GLU A 873 -36.78 16.36 -3.33
C GLU A 873 -36.59 15.52 -2.05
N LEU A 874 -36.89 16.08 -0.88
CA LEU A 874 -36.79 15.39 0.41
C LEU A 874 -37.94 14.38 0.62
N GLU A 875 -39.13 14.69 0.12
CA GLU A 875 -40.33 13.85 0.33
C GLU A 875 -40.38 12.60 -0.56
N ARG A 876 -39.72 12.59 -1.73
CA ARG A 876 -39.67 11.39 -2.60
C ARG A 876 -38.73 10.29 -2.09
N ILE A 877 -37.96 10.57 -1.03
CA ILE A 877 -37.08 9.61 -0.36
C ILE A 877 -37.86 8.76 0.66
N LEU A 878 -39.08 9.16 1.05
CA LEU A 878 -39.80 8.58 2.19
C LEU A 878 -40.78 7.44 1.86
N ASP A 879 -41.08 7.15 0.58
CA ASP A 879 -42.10 6.16 0.23
C ASP A 879 -41.68 5.20 -0.90
N MET A 880 -40.93 4.14 -0.56
CA MET A 880 -40.96 2.84 -1.28
C MET A 880 -40.67 1.66 -0.34
N PRO A 881 -41.27 0.47 -0.58
CA PRO A 881 -41.52 -0.54 0.44
C PRO A 881 -40.32 -1.45 0.75
N ALA A 882 -40.32 -1.97 1.97
CA ALA A 882 -39.31 -2.88 2.51
C ALA A 882 -39.55 -4.34 2.11
N ASP A 883 -38.67 -4.89 1.28
CA ASP A 883 -38.44 -6.34 1.21
C ASP A 883 -37.23 -6.69 2.09
N ASN A 884 -37.54 -7.42 3.17
CA ASN A 884 -36.59 -8.03 4.10
C ASN A 884 -36.07 -9.35 3.52
N GLU A 885 -34.76 -9.52 3.42
CA GLU A 885 -34.03 -10.80 3.59
C GLU A 885 -32.51 -10.47 3.67
N PRO A 886 -31.81 -10.73 4.79
CA PRO A 886 -30.37 -10.53 4.90
C PRO A 886 -29.61 -11.79 4.46
N HIS A 887 -28.99 -11.77 3.28
CA HIS A 887 -28.00 -12.79 2.92
C HIS A 887 -26.66 -12.51 3.62
N THR A 888 -26.51 -13.04 4.84
CA THR A 888 -25.21 -13.28 5.47
C THR A 888 -24.55 -14.50 4.81
N ASN A 889 -23.54 -14.28 3.96
CA ASN A 889 -22.65 -15.36 3.53
C ASN A 889 -21.45 -15.48 4.49
N THR A 890 -21.63 -16.32 5.48
CA THR A 890 -20.57 -17.05 6.18
C THR A 890 -19.66 -17.76 5.16
N SER A 891 -18.36 -17.52 5.28
CA SER A 891 -17.30 -18.24 4.59
C SER A 891 -17.32 -19.72 4.98
N GLY A 892 -17.87 -20.56 4.10
CA GLY A 892 -17.68 -22.00 4.17
C GLY A 892 -16.27 -22.37 3.75
N GLY A 893 -15.57 -23.16 4.57
CA GLY A 893 -14.29 -23.75 4.22
C GLY A 893 -14.43 -24.69 3.04
N GLY A 894 -14.02 -24.23 1.86
CA GLY A 894 -13.83 -25.04 0.66
C GLY A 894 -12.35 -24.98 0.29
N SER A 895 -11.71 -26.14 0.09
CA SER A 895 -10.34 -26.27 -0.37
C SER A 895 -10.09 -25.41 -1.61
N SER A 896 -9.06 -24.57 -1.57
CA SER A 896 -8.57 -23.77 -2.70
C SER A 896 -8.42 -24.63 -3.96
N ALA A 897 -9.04 -24.23 -5.07
CA ALA A 897 -8.71 -24.77 -6.38
C ALA A 897 -7.31 -24.25 -6.78
N GLY A 898 -6.28 -24.97 -6.35
CA GLY A 898 -4.88 -24.67 -6.67
C GLY A 898 -4.45 -25.22 -8.03
N LEU A 899 -3.19 -25.01 -8.39
CA LEU A 899 -2.60 -25.53 -9.64
C LEU A 899 -2.64 -27.08 -9.68
N PRO A 900 -2.66 -27.70 -10.87
CA PRO A 900 -2.48 -29.14 -10.99
C PRO A 900 -1.18 -29.58 -10.32
N LYS A 901 -1.25 -30.56 -9.40
CA LYS A 901 -0.06 -31.09 -8.74
C LYS A 901 0.88 -31.72 -9.77
N PHE A 902 2.17 -31.41 -9.66
CA PHE A 902 3.24 -32.04 -10.43
C PHE A 902 4.10 -32.85 -9.46
N THR A 903 4.01 -34.18 -9.53
CA THR A 903 4.84 -35.10 -8.75
C THR A 903 5.74 -35.90 -9.67
N THR A 904 5.14 -36.69 -10.55
CA THR A 904 5.84 -37.48 -11.56
C THR A 904 5.11 -37.35 -12.88
N LEU A 905 5.85 -37.15 -13.97
CA LEU A 905 5.31 -37.03 -15.32
C LEU A 905 5.91 -38.12 -16.22
N LYS A 906 5.08 -39.03 -16.71
CA LYS A 906 5.42 -40.01 -17.73
C LYS A 906 4.78 -39.66 -19.07
N GLY A 907 5.58 -39.69 -20.13
CA GLY A 907 5.09 -39.57 -21.49
C GLY A 907 6.20 -39.56 -22.54
N ILE A 908 5.78 -39.65 -23.80
CA ILE A 908 6.66 -39.53 -24.96
C ILE A 908 7.23 -38.11 -25.02
N ALA A 909 8.55 -38.00 -25.10
CA ALA A 909 9.25 -36.72 -25.23
C ALA A 909 9.45 -36.34 -26.69
N ALA A 910 9.10 -35.10 -27.05
CA ALA A 910 9.36 -34.55 -28.38
C ALA A 910 10.76 -33.90 -28.42
N PRO A 911 11.66 -34.30 -29.33
CA PRO A 911 12.96 -33.66 -29.49
C PRO A 911 12.86 -32.36 -30.31
N MET A 912 13.61 -31.33 -29.92
CA MET A 912 13.71 -30.07 -30.65
C MET A 912 15.15 -29.58 -30.68
N ASP A 913 15.82 -29.78 -31.82
CA ASP A 913 17.22 -29.40 -32.00
C ASP A 913 17.37 -27.96 -32.46
N ARG A 914 17.07 -27.02 -31.56
CA ARG A 914 17.11 -25.59 -31.88
C ARG A 914 17.55 -24.74 -30.69
N SER A 915 18.45 -23.80 -30.96
CA SER A 915 18.88 -22.77 -30.01
C SER A 915 18.09 -21.48 -30.22
N ASN A 916 18.01 -20.64 -29.18
CA ASN A 916 17.36 -19.32 -29.23
C ASN A 916 15.92 -19.40 -29.75
N VAL A 917 15.15 -20.37 -29.27
CA VAL A 917 13.72 -20.43 -29.57
C VAL A 917 13.03 -19.32 -28.77
N ASP A 918 12.78 -18.20 -29.41
CA ASP A 918 12.20 -17.03 -28.76
C ASP A 918 10.67 -17.15 -28.58
N THR A 919 10.10 -16.30 -27.72
CA THR A 919 8.66 -16.31 -27.43
C THR A 919 7.78 -15.94 -28.61
N ASP A 920 8.30 -15.23 -29.62
CA ASP A 920 7.58 -14.93 -30.86
C ASP A 920 7.46 -16.20 -31.71
N ALA A 921 8.52 -17.01 -31.76
CA ALA A 921 8.50 -18.33 -32.36
C ALA A 921 7.56 -19.29 -31.61
N ILE A 922 7.51 -19.24 -30.27
CA ILE A 922 6.57 -20.05 -29.47
C ILE A 922 5.13 -19.62 -29.71
N ILE A 923 4.83 -18.31 -29.65
CA ILE A 923 3.51 -17.76 -29.91
C ILE A 923 3.58 -16.40 -30.63
N PRO A 924 3.26 -16.38 -31.94
CA PRO A 924 3.29 -15.15 -32.73
C PRO A 924 2.28 -14.09 -32.24
N LYS A 925 2.63 -12.82 -32.42
CA LYS A 925 1.89 -11.67 -31.86
C LYS A 925 0.42 -11.60 -32.26
N GLN A 926 0.07 -12.10 -33.45
CA GLN A 926 -1.30 -12.08 -33.96
C GLN A 926 -2.26 -12.92 -33.11
N PHE A 927 -1.76 -13.87 -32.31
CA PHE A 927 -2.57 -14.71 -31.44
C PHE A 927 -2.73 -14.16 -30.01
N LEU A 928 -2.15 -13.00 -29.72
CA LEU A 928 -2.18 -12.39 -28.37
C LEU A 928 -3.47 -11.63 -28.06
N LYS A 929 -4.38 -11.49 -29.03
CA LYS A 929 -5.69 -10.83 -28.82
C LYS A 929 -6.75 -11.75 -28.21
N THR A 930 -6.43 -13.03 -27.96
CA THR A 930 -7.37 -13.94 -27.27
C THR A 930 -7.67 -13.43 -25.86
N ILE A 931 -8.89 -13.69 -25.38
CA ILE A 931 -9.33 -13.38 -24.01
C ILE A 931 -9.25 -14.59 -23.06
N LYS A 932 -8.98 -15.78 -23.60
CA LYS A 932 -8.97 -17.05 -22.84
C LYS A 932 -7.55 -17.60 -22.72
N ARG A 933 -7.28 -18.32 -21.64
CA ARG A 933 -6.05 -19.13 -21.49
C ARG A 933 -6.06 -20.44 -22.30
N THR A 934 -7.20 -20.78 -22.91
CA THR A 934 -7.42 -22.02 -23.67
C THR A 934 -7.56 -21.75 -25.18
N GLY A 935 -7.26 -22.77 -26.00
CA GLY A 935 -7.29 -22.68 -27.46
C GLY A 935 -6.01 -22.13 -28.10
N LEU A 936 -4.97 -21.91 -27.30
CA LEU A 936 -3.65 -21.43 -27.73
C LEU A 936 -2.76 -22.55 -28.30
N GLY A 937 -3.07 -23.82 -28.05
CA GLY A 937 -2.29 -24.96 -28.57
C GLY A 937 -2.28 -25.04 -30.11
N SER A 938 -3.30 -24.48 -30.77
CA SER A 938 -3.33 -24.35 -32.24
C SER A 938 -2.36 -23.28 -32.76
N ALA A 939 -2.06 -22.26 -31.94
CA ALA A 939 -1.13 -21.16 -32.23
C ALA A 939 0.32 -21.46 -31.81
N LEU A 940 0.54 -22.50 -31.01
CA LEU A 940 1.87 -22.92 -30.58
C LEU A 940 2.76 -23.21 -31.79
N PHE A 941 3.91 -22.55 -31.88
CA PHE A 941 4.88 -22.67 -32.99
C PHE A 941 4.26 -22.47 -34.38
N TYR A 942 3.28 -21.57 -34.50
CA TYR A 942 2.45 -21.46 -35.70
C TYR A 942 3.26 -21.35 -37.01
N GLU A 943 4.25 -20.45 -37.07
CA GLU A 943 5.09 -20.25 -38.26
C GLU A 943 6.00 -21.45 -38.58
N LEU A 944 6.21 -22.35 -37.63
CA LEU A 944 7.02 -23.56 -37.80
C LEU A 944 6.15 -24.81 -38.05
N ARG A 945 4.90 -24.79 -37.59
CA ARG A 945 3.95 -25.89 -37.72
C ARG A 945 3.07 -25.77 -38.93
N PHE A 946 2.82 -24.56 -39.43
CA PHE A 946 1.89 -24.33 -40.53
C PHE A 946 2.56 -23.57 -41.65
N SER A 947 2.27 -23.97 -42.89
CA SER A 947 2.62 -23.21 -44.09
C SER A 947 1.72 -21.97 -44.22
N PRO A 948 2.07 -20.98 -45.06
CA PRO A 948 1.27 -19.76 -45.23
C PRO A 948 -0.19 -19.97 -45.68
N ASP A 949 -0.52 -21.13 -46.25
CA ASP A 949 -1.87 -21.59 -46.62
C ASP A 949 -2.60 -22.34 -45.49
N GLY A 950 -1.99 -22.45 -44.30
CA GLY A 950 -2.58 -23.02 -43.11
C GLY A 950 -2.51 -24.55 -43.00
N GLN A 951 -1.75 -25.23 -43.87
CA GLN A 951 -1.54 -26.68 -43.78
C GLN A 951 -0.42 -27.01 -42.81
N GLU A 952 -0.54 -28.15 -42.11
CA GLU A 952 0.53 -28.62 -41.22
C GLU A 952 1.78 -29.00 -42.03
N ILE A 953 2.94 -28.49 -41.62
CA ILE A 953 4.25 -28.89 -42.14
C ILE A 953 4.57 -30.26 -41.54
N PRO A 954 4.58 -31.36 -42.33
CA PRO A 954 4.67 -32.73 -41.78
C PRO A 954 5.99 -33.01 -41.04
N ASP A 955 7.06 -32.34 -41.45
CA ASP A 955 8.41 -32.55 -40.90
C ASP A 955 8.59 -31.92 -39.52
N PHE A 956 7.75 -30.95 -39.13
CA PHE A 956 7.87 -30.33 -37.82
C PHE A 956 7.48 -31.32 -36.72
N ILE A 957 8.33 -31.43 -35.70
CA ILE A 957 8.26 -32.53 -34.72
C ILE A 957 6.87 -32.71 -34.09
N LEU A 958 6.22 -31.62 -33.67
CA LEU A 958 4.91 -31.68 -33.00
C LEU A 958 3.72 -31.99 -33.94
N ASN A 959 3.94 -32.00 -35.26
CA ASN A 959 2.93 -32.44 -36.23
C ASN A 959 3.02 -33.95 -36.52
N GLN A 960 4.13 -34.59 -36.14
CA GLN A 960 4.32 -36.03 -36.33
C GLN A 960 3.49 -36.82 -35.31
N GLY A 961 2.85 -37.91 -35.77
CA GLY A 961 1.83 -38.63 -34.98
C GLY A 961 2.28 -39.14 -33.61
N VAL A 962 3.55 -39.54 -33.46
CA VAL A 962 4.08 -40.04 -32.18
C VAL A 962 4.33 -38.94 -31.15
N TYR A 963 4.59 -37.70 -31.60
CA TYR A 963 4.93 -36.56 -30.75
C TYR A 963 3.77 -35.57 -30.55
N ARG A 964 2.67 -35.73 -31.30
CA ARG A 964 1.50 -34.85 -31.25
C ARG A 964 0.83 -34.77 -29.87
N ASN A 965 0.98 -35.82 -29.06
CA ASN A 965 0.46 -35.90 -27.69
C ASN A 965 1.61 -35.91 -26.64
N SER A 966 2.80 -35.44 -27.01
CA SER A 966 3.93 -35.37 -26.10
C SER A 966 3.62 -34.50 -24.88
N LYS A 967 4.08 -34.95 -23.72
CA LYS A 967 3.97 -34.20 -22.46
C LYS A 967 5.27 -33.51 -22.07
N VAL A 968 6.37 -33.91 -22.70
CA VAL A 968 7.71 -33.37 -22.44
C VAL A 968 8.30 -32.88 -23.75
N LEU A 969 8.89 -31.69 -23.72
CA LEU A 969 9.68 -31.15 -24.82
C LEU A 969 11.16 -31.19 -24.41
N VAL A 970 12.01 -31.83 -25.22
CA VAL A 970 13.46 -31.91 -24.97
C VAL A 970 14.16 -31.05 -26.01
N VAL A 971 14.73 -29.93 -25.57
CA VAL A 971 15.40 -28.95 -26.42
C VAL A 971 16.91 -29.11 -26.24
N THR A 972 17.65 -29.34 -27.32
CA THR A 972 19.11 -29.53 -27.23
C THR A 972 19.90 -28.22 -27.35
N GLY A 973 19.28 -27.13 -27.82
CA GLY A 973 19.90 -25.81 -27.93
C GLY A 973 19.64 -24.89 -26.73
N PRO A 974 20.59 -23.99 -26.38
CA PRO A 974 20.44 -23.06 -25.26
C PRO A 974 19.47 -21.92 -25.52
N ASN A 975 19.10 -21.21 -24.44
CA ASN A 975 18.35 -19.96 -24.42
C ASN A 975 16.91 -20.10 -24.94
N PHE A 976 16.19 -21.12 -24.45
CA PHE A 976 14.79 -21.33 -24.78
C PHE A 976 13.87 -20.29 -24.11
N GLY A 977 12.90 -19.78 -24.85
CA GLY A 977 11.94 -18.77 -24.39
C GLY A 977 12.50 -17.35 -24.31
N CYS A 978 13.55 -17.03 -25.08
CA CYS A 978 14.13 -15.70 -25.11
C CYS A 978 13.22 -14.66 -25.82
N GLY A 979 13.51 -13.37 -25.65
CA GLY A 979 12.73 -12.30 -26.28
C GLY A 979 11.61 -11.75 -25.40
N SER A 980 10.45 -11.49 -26.00
CA SER A 980 9.35 -10.74 -25.39
C SER A 980 8.76 -11.41 -24.14
N SER A 981 8.40 -10.63 -23.12
CA SER A 981 7.67 -11.16 -21.96
C SER A 981 6.23 -11.56 -22.33
N ARG A 982 6.03 -12.79 -22.80
CA ARG A 982 4.70 -13.33 -23.19
C ARG A 982 4.32 -14.53 -22.33
N GLU A 983 3.43 -14.33 -21.36
CA GLU A 983 2.83 -15.44 -20.59
C GLU A 983 1.98 -16.39 -21.45
N HIS A 984 1.56 -15.92 -22.63
CA HIS A 984 0.91 -16.75 -23.64
C HIS A 984 1.79 -17.91 -24.13
N ALA A 985 3.12 -17.79 -24.07
CA ALA A 985 4.04 -18.82 -24.52
C ALA A 985 3.95 -20.11 -23.68
N PRO A 986 4.08 -20.07 -22.33
CA PRO A 986 3.83 -21.24 -21.49
C PRO A 986 2.36 -21.70 -21.57
N TRP A 987 1.38 -20.82 -21.71
CA TRP A 987 -0.03 -21.24 -21.90
C TRP A 987 -0.24 -22.04 -23.18
N ALA A 988 0.35 -21.62 -24.31
CA ALA A 988 0.26 -22.34 -25.57
C ALA A 988 0.89 -23.74 -25.49
N LEU A 989 2.03 -23.86 -24.79
CA LEU A 989 2.67 -25.15 -24.52
C LEU A 989 1.77 -26.04 -23.65
N LEU A 990 1.20 -25.49 -22.57
CA LEU A 990 0.33 -26.20 -21.65
C LEU A 990 -0.97 -26.66 -22.30
N ASP A 991 -1.61 -25.79 -23.08
CA ASP A 991 -2.86 -26.05 -23.81
C ASP A 991 -2.66 -27.06 -24.95
N PHE A 992 -1.47 -27.11 -25.56
CA PHE A 992 -1.09 -28.21 -26.47
C PHE A 992 -0.88 -29.54 -25.73
N GLY A 993 -0.53 -29.51 -24.44
CA GLY A 993 -0.35 -30.69 -23.59
C GLY A 993 1.07 -30.89 -23.05
N ILE A 994 2.02 -30.01 -23.39
CA ILE A 994 3.39 -30.03 -22.86
C ILE A 994 3.35 -29.51 -21.43
N LYS A 995 3.81 -30.33 -20.47
CA LYS A 995 3.84 -29.99 -19.04
C LYS A 995 5.26 -29.79 -18.50
N CYS A 996 6.26 -30.30 -19.22
CA CYS A 996 7.67 -30.21 -18.85
C CYS A 996 8.51 -29.83 -20.07
N ILE A 997 9.49 -28.95 -19.88
CA ILE A 997 10.50 -28.63 -20.89
C ILE A 997 11.87 -28.92 -20.30
N ILE A 998 12.70 -29.69 -20.99
CA ILE A 998 14.08 -29.98 -20.62
C ILE A 998 14.98 -29.25 -21.61
N ALA A 999 15.85 -28.36 -21.13
CA ALA A 999 16.74 -27.57 -21.98
C ALA A 999 18.08 -27.27 -21.27
N PRO A 1000 19.15 -26.92 -22.00
CA PRO A 1000 20.42 -26.55 -21.37
C PRO A 1000 20.38 -25.16 -20.71
N SER A 1001 19.52 -24.25 -21.17
CA SER A 1001 19.24 -22.98 -20.50
C SER A 1001 17.93 -22.34 -20.98
N PHE A 1002 17.35 -21.47 -20.15
CA PHE A 1002 16.14 -20.69 -20.44
C PHE A 1002 16.40 -19.19 -20.27
N ALA A 1003 15.55 -18.37 -20.89
CA ALA A 1003 15.47 -16.95 -20.52
C ALA A 1003 14.66 -16.77 -19.23
N ASP A 1004 15.13 -15.89 -18.35
CA ASP A 1004 14.62 -15.74 -16.97
C ASP A 1004 13.11 -15.50 -16.88
N ILE A 1005 12.57 -14.67 -17.77
CA ILE A 1005 11.14 -14.32 -17.77
C ILE A 1005 10.30 -15.55 -18.12
N PHE A 1006 10.65 -16.26 -19.19
CA PHE A 1006 9.94 -17.45 -19.61
C PHE A 1006 10.06 -18.57 -18.58
N PHE A 1007 11.25 -18.76 -18.00
CA PHE A 1007 11.50 -19.74 -16.94
C PHE A 1007 10.58 -19.52 -15.73
N ASN A 1008 10.50 -18.28 -15.25
CA ASN A 1008 9.62 -17.94 -14.12
C ASN A 1008 8.14 -18.10 -14.47
N ASN A 1009 7.72 -17.65 -15.65
CA ASN A 1009 6.33 -17.79 -16.09
C ASN A 1009 5.92 -19.26 -16.23
N THR A 1010 6.84 -20.15 -16.60
CA THR A 1010 6.58 -21.58 -16.71
C THR A 1010 6.22 -22.19 -15.36
N PHE A 1011 6.98 -21.88 -14.29
CA PHE A 1011 6.66 -22.32 -12.93
C PHE A 1011 5.32 -21.77 -12.43
N LYS A 1012 5.06 -20.47 -12.64
CA LYS A 1012 3.80 -19.81 -12.23
C LYS A 1012 2.56 -20.47 -12.85
N ASN A 1013 2.71 -21.14 -13.99
CA ASN A 1013 1.64 -21.83 -14.70
C ASN A 1013 1.55 -23.34 -14.40
N GLY A 1014 2.22 -23.82 -13.35
CA GLY A 1014 2.16 -25.23 -12.93
C GLY A 1014 2.93 -26.19 -13.84
N MET A 1015 3.85 -25.66 -14.67
CA MET A 1015 4.73 -26.44 -15.54
C MET A 1015 6.13 -26.56 -14.93
N LEU A 1016 6.89 -27.56 -15.38
CA LEU A 1016 8.25 -27.82 -14.91
C LEU A 1016 9.29 -27.56 -16.01
N PRO A 1017 10.02 -26.43 -15.98
CA PRO A 1017 11.24 -26.26 -16.78
C PRO A 1017 12.44 -26.89 -16.06
N VAL A 1018 13.13 -27.81 -16.72
CA VAL A 1018 14.30 -28.53 -16.19
C VAL A 1018 15.55 -28.08 -16.93
N VAL A 1019 16.53 -27.59 -16.19
CA VAL A 1019 17.84 -27.20 -16.73
C VAL A 1019 18.80 -28.38 -16.63
N ILE A 1020 19.33 -28.83 -17.78
CA ILE A 1020 20.40 -29.84 -17.86
C ILE A 1020 21.57 -29.23 -18.64
N SER A 1021 22.53 -28.63 -17.91
CA SER A 1021 23.70 -27.98 -18.50
C SER A 1021 24.79 -28.96 -18.93
N ASP A 1022 24.77 -30.20 -18.43
CA ASP A 1022 25.69 -31.26 -18.84
C ASP A 1022 25.27 -31.85 -20.19
N GLU A 1023 26.10 -31.63 -21.20
CA GLU A 1023 25.83 -32.02 -22.60
C GLU A 1023 25.71 -33.55 -22.76
N ALA A 1024 26.48 -34.34 -21.99
CA ALA A 1024 26.43 -35.79 -22.08
C ALA A 1024 25.13 -36.36 -21.47
N GLN A 1025 24.64 -35.76 -20.40
CA GLN A 1025 23.35 -36.09 -19.79
C GLN A 1025 22.18 -35.66 -20.69
N LEU A 1026 22.22 -34.44 -21.23
CA LEU A 1026 21.21 -33.95 -22.15
C LEU A 1026 21.14 -34.80 -23.42
N SER A 1027 22.28 -35.23 -23.96
CA SER A 1027 22.35 -36.12 -25.13
C SER A 1027 21.69 -37.47 -24.89
N LYS A 1028 21.80 -38.03 -23.67
CA LYS A 1028 21.11 -39.29 -23.30
C LYS A 1028 19.59 -39.11 -23.31
N ILE A 1029 19.10 -38.00 -22.75
CA ILE A 1029 17.66 -37.69 -22.73
C ILE A 1029 17.15 -37.43 -24.16
N ALA A 1030 17.90 -36.69 -24.97
CA ALA A 1030 17.58 -36.44 -26.38
C ALA A 1030 17.53 -37.74 -27.20
N ALA A 1031 18.44 -38.69 -26.96
CA ALA A 1031 18.44 -39.98 -27.64
C ALA A 1031 17.16 -40.81 -27.36
N GLU A 1032 16.64 -40.76 -26.13
CA GLU A 1032 15.34 -41.37 -25.79
C GLU A 1032 14.18 -40.68 -26.51
N ALA A 1033 14.20 -39.34 -26.55
CA ALA A 1033 13.19 -38.53 -27.24
C ALA A 1033 13.18 -38.80 -28.76
N HIS A 1034 14.34 -38.82 -29.42
CA HIS A 1034 14.46 -39.15 -30.85
C HIS A 1034 13.99 -40.56 -31.20
N ALA A 1035 14.13 -41.49 -30.27
CA ALA A 1035 13.64 -42.84 -30.45
C ALA A 1035 12.13 -43.00 -30.20
N GLY A 1036 11.42 -41.91 -29.88
CA GLY A 1036 9.99 -41.91 -29.57
C GLY A 1036 9.65 -42.69 -28.30
N ARG A 1037 10.61 -42.86 -27.38
CA ARG A 1037 10.41 -43.61 -26.13
C ARG A 1037 9.84 -42.73 -25.03
N GLU A 1038 9.21 -43.37 -24.04
CA GLU A 1038 8.70 -42.70 -22.85
C GLU A 1038 9.85 -42.35 -21.90
N ILE A 1039 9.78 -41.15 -21.32
CA ILE A 1039 10.63 -40.74 -20.21
C ILE A 1039 9.78 -40.42 -18.97
N GLU A 1040 10.38 -40.59 -17.79
CA GLU A 1040 9.80 -40.22 -16.51
C GLU A 1040 10.55 -39.02 -15.93
N VAL A 1041 9.84 -37.93 -15.67
CA VAL A 1041 10.36 -36.78 -14.92
C VAL A 1041 9.79 -36.84 -13.51
N ASP A 1042 10.65 -37.13 -12.53
CA ASP A 1042 10.32 -37.28 -11.12
C ASP A 1042 10.76 -36.02 -10.35
N LEU A 1043 9.80 -35.13 -10.06
CA LEU A 1043 10.08 -33.88 -9.33
C LEU A 1043 10.34 -34.13 -7.84
N VAL A 1044 9.77 -35.18 -7.25
CA VAL A 1044 9.96 -35.49 -5.82
C VAL A 1044 11.41 -35.89 -5.55
N ASN A 1045 11.99 -36.71 -6.43
CA ASN A 1045 13.39 -37.14 -6.33
C ASN A 1045 14.36 -36.32 -7.21
N GLN A 1046 13.84 -35.38 -8.01
CA GLN A 1046 14.58 -34.53 -8.96
C GLN A 1046 15.43 -35.32 -9.97
N GLN A 1047 14.81 -36.29 -10.64
CA GLN A 1047 15.47 -37.18 -11.60
C GLN A 1047 14.69 -37.31 -12.90
N VAL A 1048 15.41 -37.39 -14.01
CA VAL A 1048 14.88 -37.86 -15.30
C VAL A 1048 15.29 -39.31 -15.49
N LYS A 1049 14.34 -40.20 -15.78
CA LYS A 1049 14.55 -41.64 -15.95
C LYS A 1049 14.06 -42.13 -17.31
N ASP A 1050 14.65 -43.20 -17.81
CA ASP A 1050 14.17 -43.92 -18.99
C ASP A 1050 12.93 -44.78 -18.67
N ALA A 1051 12.36 -45.41 -19.70
CA ALA A 1051 11.21 -46.33 -19.56
C ALA A 1051 11.48 -47.55 -18.66
N ASN A 1052 12.75 -47.92 -18.44
CA ASN A 1052 13.16 -49.03 -17.58
C ASN A 1052 13.44 -48.60 -16.13
N GLY A 1053 13.34 -47.30 -15.83
CA GLY A 1053 13.62 -46.72 -14.52
C GLY A 1053 15.09 -46.38 -14.26
N ASN A 1054 15.96 -46.47 -15.27
CA ASN A 1054 17.36 -46.03 -15.12
C ASN A 1054 17.44 -44.50 -15.12
N VAL A 1055 18.22 -43.95 -14.20
CA VAL A 1055 18.42 -42.49 -14.10
C VAL A 1055 19.28 -42.00 -15.26
N LEU A 1056 18.73 -41.10 -16.08
CA LEU A 1056 19.41 -40.47 -17.21
C LEU A 1056 20.18 -39.21 -16.76
N ALA A 1057 19.55 -38.39 -15.92
CA ALA A 1057 20.15 -37.18 -15.35
C ALA A 1057 19.46 -36.77 -14.03
N PRO A 1058 20.21 -36.23 -13.05
CA PRO A 1058 19.63 -35.45 -11.97
C PRO A 1058 19.31 -34.02 -12.45
N PHE A 1059 18.41 -33.34 -11.75
CA PHE A 1059 18.19 -31.90 -11.91
C PHE A 1059 17.95 -31.24 -10.55
N ASP A 1060 17.89 -29.92 -10.52
CA ASP A 1060 17.60 -29.17 -9.29
C ASP A 1060 16.50 -28.12 -9.51
N VAL A 1061 15.60 -28.04 -8.55
CA VAL A 1061 14.52 -27.08 -8.39
C VAL A 1061 14.50 -26.67 -6.93
N ASP A 1062 14.51 -25.37 -6.67
CA ASP A 1062 14.52 -24.85 -5.31
C ASP A 1062 13.31 -25.36 -4.49
N GLY A 1063 13.52 -25.47 -3.18
CA GLY A 1063 12.54 -26.07 -2.27
C GLY A 1063 11.17 -25.39 -2.28
N PHE A 1064 11.12 -24.09 -2.55
CA PHE A 1064 9.87 -23.33 -2.63
C PHE A 1064 9.09 -23.68 -3.91
N ARG A 1065 9.71 -23.59 -5.09
CA ARG A 1065 9.05 -23.94 -6.37
C ARG A 1065 8.62 -25.41 -6.40
N LYS A 1066 9.47 -26.30 -5.87
CA LYS A 1066 9.13 -27.72 -5.71
C LYS A 1066 7.92 -27.91 -4.80
N HIS A 1067 7.89 -27.23 -3.65
CA HIS A 1067 6.76 -27.30 -2.73
C HIS A 1067 5.45 -26.82 -3.38
N CYS A 1068 5.50 -25.74 -4.16
CA CYS A 1068 4.34 -25.21 -4.88
C CYS A 1068 3.79 -26.22 -5.89
N LEU A 1069 4.66 -26.75 -6.76
CA LEU A 1069 4.28 -27.72 -7.79
C LEU A 1069 3.77 -29.04 -7.19
N VAL A 1070 4.42 -29.58 -6.15
CA VAL A 1070 4.02 -30.86 -5.52
C VAL A 1070 2.68 -30.74 -4.80
N ASN A 1071 2.42 -29.60 -4.15
CA ASN A 1071 1.20 -29.39 -3.37
C ASN A 1071 0.07 -28.72 -4.16
N GLY A 1072 0.35 -28.27 -5.39
CA GLY A 1072 -0.62 -27.55 -6.21
C GLY A 1072 -0.97 -26.19 -5.63
N LEU A 1073 0.00 -25.50 -5.02
CA LEU A 1073 -0.21 -24.19 -4.43
C LEU A 1073 -0.01 -23.13 -5.50
N ASP A 1074 -0.92 -22.17 -5.57
CA ASP A 1074 -0.73 -20.97 -6.38
C ASP A 1074 -0.19 -19.83 -5.50
N ASP A 1075 0.59 -18.92 -6.11
CA ASP A 1075 1.27 -17.83 -5.41
C ASP A 1075 0.29 -16.94 -4.62
N ILE A 1076 -0.95 -16.82 -5.12
CA ILE A 1076 -2.04 -16.09 -4.49
C ILE A 1076 -2.49 -16.80 -3.21
N GLY A 1077 -2.73 -18.11 -3.25
CA GLY A 1077 -3.11 -18.89 -2.08
C GLY A 1077 -2.04 -18.85 -0.98
N LEU A 1078 -0.76 -18.90 -1.34
CA LEU A 1078 0.36 -18.72 -0.41
C LEU A 1078 0.38 -17.32 0.22
N THR A 1079 0.21 -16.29 -0.58
CA THR A 1079 0.18 -14.89 -0.10
C THR A 1079 -1.01 -14.64 0.83
N LEU A 1080 -2.16 -15.25 0.53
CA LEU A 1080 -3.35 -15.17 1.40
C LEU A 1080 -3.17 -15.89 2.74
N GLN A 1081 -2.18 -16.79 2.91
CA GLN A 1081 -1.81 -17.28 4.25
C GLN A 1081 -1.23 -16.16 5.15
N MET A 1082 -0.74 -15.07 4.55
CA MET A 1082 -0.26 -13.88 5.25
C MET A 1082 -1.34 -12.78 5.39
N GLU A 1083 -2.62 -13.11 5.19
CA GLU A 1083 -3.71 -12.13 5.19
C GLU A 1083 -3.74 -11.25 6.46
N SER A 1084 -3.40 -11.81 7.62
CA SER A 1084 -3.33 -11.04 8.87
C SER A 1084 -2.30 -9.91 8.79
N LYS A 1085 -1.11 -10.17 8.24
CA LYS A 1085 -0.05 -9.17 8.03
C LYS A 1085 -0.50 -8.09 7.03
N ILE A 1086 -1.15 -8.51 5.95
CA ILE A 1086 -1.70 -7.58 4.94
C ILE A 1086 -2.73 -6.65 5.59
N ARG A 1087 -3.67 -7.18 6.38
CA ARG A 1087 -4.69 -6.37 7.09
C ARG A 1087 -4.08 -5.42 8.13
N THR A 1088 -3.04 -5.86 8.84
CA THR A 1088 -2.31 -5.00 9.77
C THR A 1088 -1.63 -3.85 9.03
N PHE A 1089 -0.97 -4.14 7.91
CA PHE A 1089 -0.36 -3.12 7.06
C PHE A 1089 -1.41 -2.11 6.55
N GLU A 1090 -2.54 -2.60 6.04
CA GLU A 1090 -3.67 -1.76 5.57
C GLU A 1090 -4.18 -0.83 6.67
N THR A 1091 -4.40 -1.36 7.88
CA THR A 1091 -4.87 -0.57 9.02
C THR A 1091 -3.86 0.53 9.39
N LYS A 1092 -2.57 0.19 9.44
CA LYS A 1092 -1.50 1.16 9.70
C LYS A 1092 -1.47 2.25 8.64
N ARG A 1093 -1.56 1.86 7.35
CA ARG A 1093 -1.48 2.79 6.22
C ARG A 1093 -2.67 3.74 6.15
N THR A 1094 -3.88 3.27 6.45
CA THR A 1094 -5.07 4.14 6.59
C THR A 1094 -4.90 5.19 7.69
N LEU A 1095 -4.19 4.88 8.78
CA LEU A 1095 -3.94 5.82 9.87
C LEU A 1095 -2.83 6.83 9.54
N GLU A 1096 -1.75 6.38 8.91
CA GLU A 1096 -0.56 7.19 8.65
C GLU A 1096 -0.69 8.05 7.39
N THR A 1097 -1.28 7.49 6.34
CA THR A 1097 -1.42 8.12 5.01
C THR A 1097 -2.86 7.98 4.49
N PRO A 1098 -3.87 8.57 5.18
CA PRO A 1098 -5.29 8.40 4.84
C PRO A 1098 -5.65 8.85 3.41
N TRP A 1099 -4.90 9.78 2.84
CA TRP A 1099 -5.10 10.27 1.47
C TRP A 1099 -4.79 9.20 0.39
N LEU A 1100 -4.17 8.08 0.79
CA LEU A 1100 -3.94 6.94 -0.08
C LEU A 1100 -5.12 5.97 -0.09
N ASP A 1101 -6.13 6.12 0.76
CA ASP A 1101 -7.34 5.31 0.63
C ASP A 1101 -8.19 5.81 -0.54
N GLY A 1102 -8.71 4.89 -1.35
CA GLY A 1102 -9.42 5.18 -2.61
C GLY A 1102 -10.79 5.87 -2.45
N SER A 1103 -10.96 6.64 -1.39
CA SER A 1103 -12.24 7.22 -0.96
C SER A 1103 -12.77 8.32 -1.88
N GLY A 1104 -11.94 8.87 -2.77
CA GLY A 1104 -12.35 9.92 -3.71
C GLY A 1104 -13.28 9.45 -4.84
N TYR A 1105 -13.37 8.14 -5.11
CA TYR A 1105 -14.29 7.55 -6.10
C TYR A 1105 -15.50 6.82 -5.48
N LEU A 1106 -15.69 6.95 -4.17
CA LEU A 1106 -16.79 6.35 -3.43
C LEU A 1106 -17.76 7.46 -2.97
N LYS A 1107 -19.04 7.39 -3.34
CA LYS A 1107 -20.09 8.17 -2.66
C LYS A 1107 -20.15 7.71 -1.19
N ARG A 1108 -20.09 8.65 -0.24
CA ARG A 1108 -20.33 8.36 1.18
C ARG A 1108 -21.83 8.42 1.44
N GLY A 1109 -22.45 7.29 1.80
CA GLY A 1109 -23.84 7.22 2.26
C GLY A 1109 -23.95 6.74 3.72
N ASN A 1110 -25.15 6.79 4.30
CA ASN A 1110 -25.43 6.43 5.71
C ASN A 1110 -25.20 4.94 6.07
N ARG A 1111 -24.80 4.08 5.12
CA ARG A 1111 -24.42 2.67 5.34
C ARG A 1111 -22.95 2.38 5.03
N GLY A 1112 -22.12 3.40 4.82
CA GLY A 1112 -20.73 3.26 4.39
C GLY A 1112 -20.50 3.68 2.94
N ALA A 1113 -19.31 3.37 2.42
CA ALA A 1113 -18.89 3.75 1.08
C ALA A 1113 -19.66 2.98 0.00
N THR A 1114 -20.23 3.69 -0.98
CA THR A 1114 -20.91 3.12 -2.15
C THR A 1114 -20.35 3.75 -3.42
N MET A 1115 -20.11 2.96 -4.47
CA MET A 1115 -19.46 3.37 -5.72
C MET A 1115 -20.04 4.65 -6.37
N VAL A 1116 -19.19 5.47 -7.00
CA VAL A 1116 -19.62 6.36 -8.09
C VAL A 1116 -19.85 5.50 -9.33
N GLN A 1117 -21.12 5.18 -9.62
CA GLN A 1117 -21.47 4.60 -10.92
C GLN A 1117 -21.13 5.58 -12.03
N ALA A 1118 -20.58 5.09 -13.15
CA ALA A 1118 -20.47 5.88 -14.37
C ALA A 1118 -21.84 6.51 -14.66
N ALA A 1119 -21.85 7.82 -14.98
CA ALA A 1119 -23.09 8.54 -15.18
C ALA A 1119 -23.92 7.83 -16.27
N PRO A 1120 -25.18 7.44 -16.01
CA PRO A 1120 -26.08 7.02 -17.07
C PRO A 1120 -26.20 8.15 -18.07
N VAL A 1121 -26.16 7.83 -19.37
CA VAL A 1121 -26.36 8.83 -20.43
C VAL A 1121 -27.66 9.59 -20.13
N PRO A 1122 -27.67 10.94 -20.10
CA PRO A 1122 -28.84 11.69 -19.66
C PRO A 1122 -30.08 11.24 -20.45
N LYS A 1123 -31.13 10.82 -19.76
CA LYS A 1123 -32.39 10.43 -20.40
C LYS A 1123 -33.32 11.64 -20.45
N THR A 1124 -34.12 11.75 -21.50
CA THR A 1124 -35.25 12.69 -21.52
C THR A 1124 -36.30 12.24 -20.51
N ASN A 1125 -37.26 13.11 -20.22
CA ASN A 1125 -38.41 12.86 -19.35
C ASN A 1125 -39.32 11.72 -19.87
N ARG A 1126 -39.00 11.13 -21.04
CA ARG A 1126 -39.67 9.99 -21.68
C ARG A 1126 -38.84 8.71 -21.70
N GLY A 1127 -37.62 8.74 -21.15
CA GLY A 1127 -36.73 7.57 -21.05
C GLY A 1127 -35.73 7.42 -22.22
N ASP A 1128 -35.76 8.32 -23.20
CA ASP A 1128 -34.86 8.27 -24.37
C ASP A 1128 -33.48 8.85 -24.06
N VAL A 1129 -32.42 8.23 -24.57
CA VAL A 1129 -31.02 8.68 -24.41
C VAL A 1129 -30.81 10.02 -25.13
N LYS A 1130 -30.36 11.08 -24.44
CA LYS A 1130 -29.94 12.34 -25.05
C LYS A 1130 -28.66 12.11 -25.85
N THR A 1131 -28.77 12.08 -27.17
CA THR A 1131 -27.63 12.15 -28.08
C THR A 1131 -27.37 13.62 -28.41
N GLU A 1132 -26.53 14.29 -27.61
CA GLU A 1132 -25.93 15.56 -28.02
C GLU A 1132 -24.90 15.28 -29.15
N PRO A 1133 -24.75 16.17 -30.14
CA PRO A 1133 -24.53 17.60 -29.95
C PRO A 1133 -25.70 18.48 -30.40
N LEU A 1134 -26.03 19.50 -29.61
CA LEU A 1134 -26.79 20.64 -30.11
C LEU A 1134 -25.82 21.69 -30.63
N GLU A 1135 -26.19 22.18 -31.81
CA GLU A 1135 -25.59 23.17 -32.68
C GLU A 1135 -24.85 24.32 -31.98
N TRP A 1136 -23.62 24.54 -32.41
CA TRP A 1136 -23.28 25.74 -33.17
C TRP A 1136 -22.66 25.34 -34.51
#